data_AF-A0A1W9VNQ4-F1
#
_entry.id   AF-A0A1W9VNQ4-F1
#
_cell.length_a   1.000
_cell.length_b   1.000
_cell.length_c   1.000
_cell.angle_alpha   90.00
_cell.angle_beta   90.00
_cell.angle_gamma   90.00
#
_symmetry.space_group_name_H-M   'P 1'
#
loop_
_entity.id
_entity.type
_entity.pdbx_description
1 polymer ?
#
loop_
_entity_poly.entity_id
_entity_poly.type
_entity_poly.pdbx_seq_one_letter_code
_entity_poly.pdbx_strand_id
1 'polypeptide(L)'
;MKIHDKTYRTVSANYGMSYSISNVMAQSGIDRLLSLLPTSFAEDMVRDYVGNKMLNPGYVPEIDSELCIEQALAITALELSMKQHLDMHFNTVEIGFLDKVKSFTRDPFYDQMYQEKVLEGKRFHHSDVKLIIGAGGVISHAPKREQALYMMLRGFRAEGVTEVWRDNNFISPHLGKLSDVDEGEAFRLLMEECYEKLGTVINPSVKSKRMNRKVMTATIDGVKISLNKNEVRYLPIDKKVSVEIVLEEEATIRGIDKVIKFETDFPLLLMTYSHRDLDFSVLMNELKLYNFSDESFHIQTKTFALKNYIEEGDFELSLDLPYKGSILFEKGDKVTSDQIYGVNKFALPKLYIISLTKLLGNHFDSNMMRNQLMLRVGDFLDFDQQIMGMAHSPIKGVIKSINYDTGTILAQEIQDYTEKPITINFAKRLNIKPKSIYGYLKKGKNDFVFEGERLNKLNSKSATTIIKAPITGNLVDIDSKKGTVTIQYKITPNEHKIGLNCEVTDVREYMGLDVKYSGSRVQGKIGFGKQMNGELIYCSNLNDITAVMKKVVVYNGKVDSKILKRLEKAGIHGLVIPTISNRELVEFISEEIGIALTGKEKIQFPLILMKGFGEASFDDDFLELVKNSEGKSALLLPITQIRAGVTRPTIIIT
;
A
#
# COMPACT_ATOMS: atom_id res chain seq x y z
N MET A 1 -5.56 20.67 -8.76
CA MET A 1 -4.65 21.54 -9.53
C MET A 1 -5.43 22.21 -10.66
N LYS A 2 -5.35 23.54 -10.83
CA LYS A 2 -5.94 24.25 -11.98
C LYS A 2 -4.82 24.73 -12.88
N ILE A 3 -4.80 24.29 -14.14
CA ILE A 3 -3.80 24.70 -15.15
C ILE A 3 -4.52 24.98 -16.46
N HIS A 4 -4.21 26.10 -17.12
CA HIS A 4 -4.82 26.50 -18.40
C HIS A 4 -6.36 26.40 -18.36
N ASP A 5 -6.96 26.91 -17.28
CA ASP A 5 -8.40 26.92 -16.99
C ASP A 5 -9.10 25.55 -16.82
N LYS A 6 -8.36 24.44 -16.91
CA LYS A 6 -8.87 23.09 -16.58
C LYS A 6 -8.51 22.71 -15.15
N THR A 7 -9.44 22.02 -14.48
CA THR A 7 -9.24 21.50 -13.12
C THR A 7 -8.92 20.01 -13.17
N TYR A 8 -7.79 19.62 -12.59
CA TYR A 8 -7.33 18.26 -12.43
C TYR A 8 -7.40 17.87 -10.96
N ARG A 9 -8.12 16.79 -10.65
CA ARG A 9 -8.32 16.29 -9.28
C ARG A 9 -7.72 14.89 -9.13
N THR A 10 -7.07 14.66 -7.99
CA THR A 10 -6.50 13.37 -7.60
C THR A 10 -6.64 13.23 -6.10
N VAL A 11 -6.90 12.00 -5.63
CA VAL A 11 -6.90 11.67 -4.21
C VAL A 11 -5.86 10.58 -3.98
N SER A 12 -4.90 10.85 -3.11
CA SER A 12 -3.80 9.95 -2.76
C SER A 12 -4.02 9.37 -1.35
N ALA A 13 -5.06 8.56 -1.18
CA ALA A 13 -5.50 8.04 0.14
C ALA A 13 -4.44 7.19 0.88
N ASN A 14 -3.40 6.75 0.17
CA ASN A 14 -2.33 5.92 0.72
C ASN A 14 -1.14 6.72 1.28
N TYR A 15 -1.10 8.06 1.12
CA TYR A 15 0.01 8.91 1.57
C TYR A 15 -0.41 9.88 2.70
N GLY A 16 -1.20 9.38 3.65
CA GLY A 16 -1.62 10.15 4.83
C GLY A 16 -0.62 10.12 5.99
N MET A 17 -0.57 11.20 6.76
CA MET A 17 0.35 11.42 7.89
C MET A 17 -0.03 10.70 9.20
N SER A 18 -1.15 9.99 9.21
CA SER A 18 -1.66 9.28 10.38
C SER A 18 -1.47 7.77 10.17
N TYR A 19 -2.56 7.02 9.99
CA TYR A 19 -2.53 5.57 9.73
C TYR A 19 -1.72 5.10 8.49
N SER A 20 -1.24 6.00 7.63
CA SER A 20 -0.49 5.69 6.40
C SER A 20 0.98 6.09 6.48
N ILE A 21 1.45 6.60 7.62
CA ILE A 21 2.74 7.26 7.68
C ILE A 21 3.90 6.31 7.33
N SER A 22 3.84 5.05 7.77
CA SER A 22 4.83 4.04 7.39
C SER A 22 4.76 3.69 5.90
N ASN A 23 3.59 3.76 5.27
CA ASN A 23 3.47 3.58 3.82
C ASN A 23 4.17 4.70 3.03
N VAL A 24 4.19 5.93 3.56
CA VAL A 24 4.96 7.03 2.95
C VAL A 24 6.46 6.67 2.95
N MET A 25 6.99 6.21 4.08
CA MET A 25 8.38 5.76 4.19
C MET A 25 8.66 4.55 3.29
N ALA A 26 7.79 3.55 3.28
CA ALA A 26 7.91 2.35 2.47
C ALA A 26 7.98 2.66 0.95
N GLN A 27 7.22 3.66 0.49
CA GLN A 27 7.13 4.03 -0.92
C GLN A 27 8.22 5.02 -1.37
N SER A 28 8.68 5.89 -0.46
CA SER A 28 9.75 6.85 -0.74
C SER A 28 11.16 6.27 -0.51
N GLY A 29 11.28 5.25 0.34
CA GLY A 29 12.54 4.69 0.81
C GLY A 29 13.13 5.49 1.98
N ILE A 30 13.76 4.79 2.92
CA ILE A 30 14.38 5.42 4.11
C ILE A 30 15.46 6.44 3.75
N ASP A 31 16.24 6.18 2.70
CA ASP A 31 17.30 7.09 2.25
C ASP A 31 16.75 8.46 1.85
N ARG A 32 15.56 8.47 1.22
CA ARG A 32 14.90 9.71 0.85
C ARG A 32 14.46 10.48 2.09
N LEU A 33 13.92 9.80 3.08
CA LEU A 33 13.53 10.43 4.34
C LEU A 33 14.75 10.98 5.09
N LEU A 34 15.82 10.20 5.23
CA LEU A 34 17.06 10.62 5.89
C LEU A 34 17.72 11.81 5.18
N SER A 35 17.62 11.91 3.86
CA SER A 35 18.12 13.08 3.11
C SER A 35 17.40 14.40 3.44
N LEU A 36 16.26 14.32 4.14
CA LEU A 36 15.48 15.47 4.62
C LEU A 36 15.64 15.69 6.12
N LEU A 37 16.62 15.05 6.76
CA LEU A 37 16.89 15.17 8.18
C LEU A 37 18.38 15.53 8.40
N PRO A 38 18.72 16.14 9.54
CA PRO A 38 20.12 16.26 9.95
C PRO A 38 20.81 14.89 10.01
N THR A 39 22.11 14.85 9.69
CA THR A 39 22.91 13.59 9.67
C THR A 39 23.07 12.93 11.05
N SER A 40 22.71 13.63 12.13
CA SER A 40 22.67 13.11 13.49
C SER A 40 21.48 12.19 13.76
N PHE A 41 20.44 12.18 12.92
CA PHE A 41 19.33 11.25 13.05
C PHE A 41 19.76 9.85 12.62
N ALA A 42 19.75 8.91 13.58
CA ALA A 42 20.02 7.51 13.29
C ALA A 42 18.84 6.86 12.57
N GLU A 43 19.13 5.99 11.60
CA GLU A 43 18.11 5.29 10.81
C GLU A 43 17.12 4.51 11.71
N ASP A 44 17.63 3.73 12.66
CA ASP A 44 16.81 2.91 13.56
C ASP A 44 15.81 3.76 14.34
N MET A 45 16.26 4.90 14.86
CA MET A 45 15.43 5.85 15.59
C MET A 45 14.29 6.40 14.72
N VAL A 46 14.61 6.83 13.49
CA VAL A 46 13.60 7.37 12.56
C VAL A 46 12.57 6.28 12.23
N ARG A 47 13.03 5.09 11.86
CA ARG A 47 12.14 3.97 11.52
C ARG A 47 11.24 3.56 12.68
N ASP A 48 11.79 3.47 13.89
CA ASP A 48 11.03 3.11 15.09
C ASP A 48 9.98 4.17 15.42
N TYR A 49 10.31 5.46 15.29
CA TYR A 49 9.35 6.54 15.46
C TYR A 49 8.22 6.47 14.44
N VAL A 50 8.53 6.28 13.15
CA VAL A 50 7.50 6.15 12.10
C VAL A 50 6.57 4.97 12.38
N GLY A 51 7.14 3.81 12.73
CA GLY A 51 6.37 2.63 13.09
C GLY A 51 5.46 2.88 14.30
N ASN A 52 5.97 3.54 15.35
CA ASN A 52 5.18 3.83 16.54
C ASN A 52 4.12 4.91 16.32
N LYS A 53 4.40 5.95 15.52
CA LYS A 53 3.42 6.96 15.11
C LYS A 53 2.27 6.34 14.32
N MET A 54 2.56 5.41 13.42
CA MET A 54 1.52 4.64 12.71
C MET A 54 0.62 3.88 13.69
N LEU A 55 1.20 3.27 14.73
CA LEU A 55 0.45 2.53 15.76
C LEU A 55 -0.35 3.43 16.71
N ASN A 56 0.00 4.72 16.78
CA ASN A 56 -0.56 5.76 17.63
C ASN A 56 -0.92 7.02 16.82
N PRO A 57 -1.90 6.91 15.90
CA PRO A 57 -2.23 7.93 14.89
C PRO A 57 -2.63 9.29 15.46
N GLY A 58 -3.12 9.35 16.70
CA GLY A 58 -3.53 10.57 17.39
C GLY A 58 -2.43 11.23 18.23
N TYR A 59 -1.24 10.62 18.32
CA TYR A 59 -0.10 11.25 18.97
C TYR A 59 0.28 12.53 18.22
N VAL A 60 0.73 13.57 18.92
CA VAL A 60 1.22 14.82 18.34
C VAL A 60 2.66 15.00 18.80
N PRO A 61 3.60 15.38 17.91
CA PRO A 61 5.00 15.63 18.30
C PRO A 61 5.11 16.60 19.47
N GLU A 62 5.92 16.24 20.48
CA GLU A 62 6.13 17.08 21.66
C GLU A 62 7.46 17.85 21.60
N ILE A 63 8.41 17.36 20.80
CA ILE A 63 9.75 17.94 20.64
C ILE A 63 10.10 18.17 19.16
N ASP A 64 11.07 19.06 18.93
CA ASP A 64 11.47 19.48 17.58
C ASP A 64 11.96 18.33 16.70
N SER A 65 12.58 17.29 17.27
CA SER A 65 13.07 16.15 16.49
C SER A 65 11.97 15.25 15.95
N GLU A 66 10.94 15.00 16.77
CA GLU A 66 9.74 14.29 16.35
C GLU A 66 8.99 15.08 15.28
N LEU A 67 8.84 16.39 15.51
CA LEU A 67 8.23 17.30 14.56
C LEU A 67 9.00 17.32 13.23
N CYS A 68 10.34 17.34 13.30
CA CYS A 68 11.21 17.31 12.12
C CYS A 68 11.00 16.04 11.30
N ILE A 69 10.89 14.87 11.94
CA ILE A 69 10.60 13.60 11.26
C ILE A 69 9.22 13.63 10.61
N GLU A 70 8.17 14.07 11.32
CA GLU A 70 6.82 14.16 10.74
C GLU A 70 6.75 15.14 9.57
N GLN A 71 7.41 16.30 9.66
CA GLN A 71 7.44 17.28 8.58
C GLN A 71 8.27 16.78 7.38
N ALA A 72 9.37 16.05 7.61
CA ALA A 72 10.12 15.38 6.55
C ALA A 72 9.26 14.30 5.85
N LEU A 73 8.49 13.53 6.60
CA LEU A 73 7.52 12.59 6.05
C LEU A 73 6.42 13.30 5.26
N ALA A 74 5.89 14.43 5.75
CA ALA A 74 4.91 15.23 5.01
C ALA A 74 5.45 15.71 3.67
N ILE A 75 6.72 16.12 3.61
CA ILE A 75 7.40 16.45 2.35
C ILE A 75 7.41 15.25 1.41
N THR A 76 7.85 14.08 1.87
CA THR A 76 7.88 12.87 1.03
C THR A 76 6.48 12.44 0.57
N ALA A 77 5.47 12.59 1.42
CA ALA A 77 4.07 12.32 1.09
C ALA A 77 3.54 13.27 0.01
N LEU A 78 3.87 14.56 0.11
CA LEU A 78 3.54 15.56 -0.92
C LEU A 78 4.27 15.26 -2.24
N GLU A 79 5.55 14.88 -2.20
CA GLU A 79 6.30 14.49 -3.40
C GLU A 79 5.67 13.26 -4.09
N LEU A 80 5.33 12.22 -3.32
CA LEU A 80 4.67 11.01 -3.84
C LEU A 80 3.29 11.33 -4.41
N SER A 81 2.51 12.16 -3.72
CA SER A 81 1.16 12.58 -4.16
C SER A 81 1.23 13.42 -5.43
N MET A 82 2.22 14.34 -5.52
CA MET A 82 2.45 15.14 -6.71
C MET A 82 2.89 14.27 -7.88
N LYS A 83 3.83 13.34 -7.67
CA LYS A 83 4.23 12.36 -8.67
C LYS A 83 3.03 11.57 -9.19
N GLN A 84 2.20 11.02 -8.30
CA GLN A 84 0.98 10.30 -8.68
C GLN A 84 0.02 11.19 -9.47
N HIS A 85 -0.17 12.45 -9.05
CA HIS A 85 -1.01 13.41 -9.77
C HIS A 85 -0.50 13.65 -11.20
N LEU A 86 0.81 13.84 -11.37
CA LEU A 86 1.42 14.04 -12.67
C LEU A 86 1.33 12.78 -13.54
N ASP A 87 1.66 11.61 -13.00
CA ASP A 87 1.56 10.32 -13.70
C ASP A 87 0.13 10.04 -14.16
N MET A 88 -0.87 10.49 -13.40
CA MET A 88 -2.27 10.32 -13.76
C MET A 88 -2.79 11.33 -14.80
N HIS A 89 -2.22 12.52 -14.94
CA HIS A 89 -2.86 13.60 -15.74
C HIS A 89 -1.94 14.24 -16.79
N PHE A 90 -0.62 14.12 -16.67
CA PHE A 90 0.34 14.87 -17.48
C PHE A 90 1.52 14.03 -18.01
N ASN A 91 1.97 13.01 -17.27
CA ASN A 91 3.10 12.14 -17.64
C ASN A 91 2.63 10.81 -18.26
N THR A 92 1.73 10.88 -19.24
CA THR A 92 1.46 9.75 -20.12
C THR A 92 2.61 9.59 -21.11
N VAL A 93 3.64 8.88 -20.70
CA VAL A 93 4.67 8.36 -21.62
C VAL A 93 3.94 7.49 -22.65
N GLU A 94 4.11 7.80 -23.93
CA GLU A 94 3.79 6.87 -25.03
C GLU A 94 4.45 5.53 -24.72
N ILE A 95 3.67 4.49 -24.43
CA ILE A 95 4.21 3.18 -24.10
C ILE A 95 5.00 2.66 -25.32
N GLY A 96 6.32 2.61 -25.20
CA GLY A 96 7.19 1.95 -26.16
C GLY A 96 6.90 0.45 -26.22
N PHE A 97 7.05 -0.14 -27.40
CA PHE A 97 6.75 -1.54 -27.70
C PHE A 97 7.33 -2.57 -26.69
N LEU A 98 8.47 -2.24 -26.06
CA LEU A 98 9.16 -3.07 -25.06
C LEU A 98 8.47 -3.11 -23.67
N ASP A 99 7.76 -2.05 -23.28
CA ASP A 99 7.07 -1.98 -21.97
C ASP A 99 5.75 -2.77 -21.99
N LYS A 100 5.12 -2.92 -23.18
CA LYS A 100 3.98 -3.85 -23.40
C LYS A 100 4.34 -5.32 -23.13
N VAL A 101 5.63 -5.67 -23.23
CA VAL A 101 6.09 -7.06 -23.06
C VAL A 101 6.48 -7.33 -21.59
N LYS A 102 6.84 -6.30 -20.82
CA LYS A 102 7.19 -6.41 -19.40
C LYS A 102 5.99 -6.30 -18.44
N SER A 103 4.80 -5.95 -18.94
CA SER A 103 3.58 -5.75 -18.13
C SER A 103 2.87 -7.04 -17.68
N PHE A 104 3.54 -8.20 -17.65
CA PHE A 104 2.93 -9.47 -17.22
C PHE A 104 2.73 -9.59 -15.70
N THR A 105 3.12 -8.57 -14.92
CA THR A 105 3.01 -8.56 -13.45
C THR A 105 2.19 -7.40 -12.88
N ARG A 106 1.52 -6.59 -13.71
CA ARG A 106 0.58 -5.56 -13.23
C ARG A 106 -0.85 -6.10 -13.16
N ASP A 107 -1.60 -5.62 -12.16
CA ASP A 107 -3.02 -5.87 -12.02
C ASP A 107 -3.76 -5.33 -13.27
N PRO A 108 -4.45 -6.18 -14.05
CA PRO A 108 -5.18 -5.77 -15.26
C PRO A 108 -6.18 -4.65 -15.02
N PHE A 109 -6.65 -4.49 -13.78
CA PHE A 109 -7.58 -3.44 -13.37
C PHE A 109 -6.95 -2.04 -13.47
N TYR A 110 -5.67 -1.92 -13.12
CA TYR A 110 -4.96 -0.65 -13.07
C TYR A 110 -4.62 -0.16 -14.48
N ASP A 111 -4.09 -1.03 -15.34
CA ASP A 111 -3.66 -0.65 -16.70
C ASP A 111 -4.84 -0.14 -17.57
N GLN A 112 -6.07 -0.58 -17.30
CA GLN A 112 -7.25 -0.17 -18.06
C GLN A 112 -7.73 1.25 -17.70
N MET A 113 -7.66 1.68 -16.42
CA MET A 113 -7.94 3.08 -16.04
C MET A 113 -6.89 4.07 -16.58
N TYR A 114 -5.66 3.62 -16.82
CA TYR A 114 -4.59 4.46 -17.37
C TYR A 114 -4.79 4.77 -18.87
N GLN A 115 -5.38 3.85 -19.63
CA GLN A 115 -5.57 4.01 -21.08
C GLN A 115 -6.57 5.13 -21.44
N GLU A 116 -7.57 5.39 -20.58
CA GLU A 116 -8.57 6.46 -20.80
C GLU A 116 -7.97 7.88 -20.85
N LYS A 117 -6.78 8.09 -20.25
CA LYS A 117 -6.19 9.42 -20.07
C LYS A 117 -5.06 9.78 -21.05
N VAL A 118 -4.58 8.81 -21.83
CA VAL A 118 -3.47 9.01 -22.79
C VAL A 118 -3.85 9.98 -23.92
N LEU A 119 -5.15 10.15 -24.19
CA LEU A 119 -5.65 10.93 -25.32
C LEU A 119 -5.63 12.46 -25.12
N GLU A 120 -5.27 12.98 -23.94
CA GLU A 120 -5.35 14.43 -23.62
C GLU A 120 -3.98 15.14 -23.43
N GLY A 121 -2.86 14.51 -23.77
CA GLY A 121 -1.51 14.93 -23.37
C GLY A 121 -1.13 16.39 -23.70
N LYS A 122 -1.24 17.29 -22.71
CA LYS A 122 -0.49 18.55 -22.64
C LYS A 122 0.67 18.41 -21.67
N ARG A 123 1.83 18.98 -22.02
CA ARG A 123 3.05 18.97 -21.19
C ARG A 123 2.86 19.90 -19.98
N PHE A 124 3.11 19.39 -18.78
CA PHE A 124 3.14 20.16 -17.53
C PHE A 124 4.55 20.68 -17.23
N HIS A 125 4.66 21.92 -16.74
CA HIS A 125 5.90 22.45 -16.17
C HIS A 125 5.67 22.98 -14.75
N HIS A 126 6.62 22.75 -13.83
CA HIS A 126 6.51 23.23 -12.46
C HIS A 126 6.32 24.76 -12.37
N SER A 127 6.90 25.52 -13.30
CA SER A 127 6.73 26.98 -13.41
C SER A 127 5.31 27.45 -13.75
N ASP A 128 4.42 26.54 -14.16
CA ASP A 128 3.01 26.85 -14.44
C ASP A 128 2.21 27.04 -13.15
N VAL A 129 2.75 26.60 -12.00
CA VAL A 129 2.13 26.76 -10.68
C VAL A 129 2.44 28.14 -10.10
N LYS A 130 1.43 29.01 -10.11
CA LYS A 130 1.53 30.38 -9.57
C LYS A 130 1.12 30.52 -8.11
N LEU A 131 0.32 29.57 -7.62
CA LEU A 131 -0.20 29.57 -6.26
C LEU A 131 -0.27 28.14 -5.73
N ILE A 132 0.22 27.94 -4.52
CA ILE A 132 0.07 26.73 -3.73
C ILE A 132 -0.69 27.11 -2.46
N ILE A 133 -1.78 26.38 -2.16
CA ILE A 133 -2.52 26.52 -0.91
C ILE A 133 -2.44 25.17 -0.21
N GLY A 134 -1.80 25.11 0.95
CA GLY A 134 -1.72 23.91 1.78
C GLY A 134 -2.79 23.87 2.85
N ALA A 135 -3.36 22.70 3.10
CA ALA A 135 -4.33 22.48 4.18
C ALA A 135 -4.07 21.12 4.85
N GLY A 136 -4.55 20.98 6.09
CA GLY A 136 -4.45 19.76 6.89
C GLY A 136 -3.52 19.93 8.09
N GLY A 137 -3.73 19.11 9.13
CA GLY A 137 -3.17 19.34 10.47
C GLY A 137 -1.67 19.64 10.51
N VAL A 138 -0.84 18.92 9.76
CA VAL A 138 0.62 19.13 9.74
C VAL A 138 1.02 20.49 9.16
N ILE A 139 0.27 21.02 8.17
CA ILE A 139 0.54 22.33 7.53
C ILE A 139 -0.11 23.46 8.33
N SER A 140 -1.39 23.28 8.70
CA SER A 140 -2.18 24.29 9.41
C SER A 140 -1.60 24.58 10.79
N HIS A 141 -1.23 23.55 11.56
CA HIS A 141 -0.71 23.70 12.92
C HIS A 141 0.82 23.66 13.01
N ALA A 142 1.52 23.90 11.90
CA ALA A 142 2.97 24.06 11.96
C ALA A 142 3.35 25.23 12.90
N PRO A 143 4.19 25.01 13.94
CA PRO A 143 4.55 26.04 14.92
C PRO A 143 5.15 27.31 14.32
N LYS A 144 5.95 27.17 13.24
CA LYS A 144 6.51 28.29 12.49
C LYS A 144 5.95 28.34 11.08
N ARG A 145 5.73 29.55 10.56
CA ARG A 145 5.24 29.80 9.20
C ARG A 145 6.21 29.25 8.16
N GLU A 146 7.51 29.39 8.45
CA GLU A 146 8.63 28.91 7.65
C GLU A 146 8.63 27.39 7.48
N GLN A 147 8.15 26.63 8.47
CA GLN A 147 8.02 25.17 8.38
C GLN A 147 6.91 24.77 7.38
N ALA A 148 5.75 25.42 7.44
CA ALA A 148 4.68 25.20 6.48
C ALA A 148 5.10 25.58 5.05
N LEU A 149 5.76 26.72 4.90
CA LEU A 149 6.35 27.18 3.64
C LEU A 149 7.34 26.14 3.12
N TYR A 150 8.28 25.71 3.96
CA TYR A 150 9.29 24.72 3.60
C TYR A 150 8.69 23.41 3.08
N MET A 151 7.72 22.86 3.81
CA MET A 151 7.09 21.59 3.45
C MET A 151 6.45 21.65 2.06
N MET A 152 5.69 22.71 1.79
CA MET A 152 5.01 22.89 0.50
C MET A 152 5.99 23.11 -0.64
N LEU A 153 7.03 23.89 -0.43
CA LEU A 153 8.04 24.15 -1.46
C LEU A 153 8.81 22.89 -1.84
N ARG A 154 9.20 22.08 -0.87
CA ARG A 154 9.87 20.81 -1.13
C ARG A 154 8.94 19.79 -1.77
N GLY A 155 7.71 19.66 -1.25
CA GLY A 155 6.73 18.69 -1.71
C GLY A 155 6.28 18.92 -3.16
N PHE A 156 5.96 20.16 -3.52
CA PHE A 156 5.49 20.51 -4.86
C PHE A 156 6.60 20.89 -5.84
N ARG A 157 7.82 21.07 -5.35
CA ARG A 157 8.97 21.44 -6.18
C ARG A 157 8.67 22.73 -6.95
N ALA A 158 8.39 23.80 -6.23
CA ALA A 158 8.03 25.08 -6.83
C ALA A 158 9.17 25.64 -7.71
N GLU A 159 8.83 26.07 -8.93
CA GLU A 159 9.71 26.78 -9.87
C GLU A 159 9.01 28.04 -10.37
N GLY A 160 9.80 29.01 -10.83
CA GLY A 160 9.30 30.29 -11.32
C GLY A 160 8.95 31.25 -10.19
N VAL A 161 7.85 31.99 -10.36
CA VAL A 161 7.29 32.88 -9.35
C VAL A 161 6.02 32.23 -8.82
N THR A 162 6.04 31.82 -7.54
CA THR A 162 4.97 31.05 -6.90
C THR A 162 4.64 31.65 -5.55
N GLU A 163 3.37 31.98 -5.33
CA GLU A 163 2.86 32.31 -4.01
C GLU A 163 2.52 31.02 -3.23
N VAL A 164 2.80 31.03 -1.92
CA VAL A 164 2.51 29.91 -1.04
C VAL A 164 1.67 30.38 0.13
N TRP A 165 0.49 29.82 0.26
CA TRP A 165 -0.49 30.14 1.30
C TRP A 165 -0.84 28.86 2.08
N ARG A 166 -1.42 29.02 3.26
CA ARG A 166 -2.03 27.91 4.00
C ARG A 166 -3.45 28.22 4.42
N ASP A 167 -4.24 27.18 4.60
CA ASP A 167 -5.40 27.20 5.47
C ASP A 167 -4.89 27.14 6.92
N ASN A 168 -4.94 28.27 7.62
CA ASN A 168 -4.32 28.42 8.94
C ASN A 168 -5.05 27.60 10.02
N ASN A 169 -6.38 27.52 9.95
CA ASN A 169 -7.21 26.90 10.99
C ASN A 169 -7.83 25.57 10.54
N PHE A 170 -7.49 25.09 9.35
CA PHE A 170 -8.08 23.92 8.69
C PHE A 170 -9.62 24.01 8.56
N ILE A 171 -10.13 25.22 8.29
CA ILE A 171 -11.57 25.51 8.21
C ILE A 171 -12.12 25.52 6.78
N SER A 172 -11.26 25.46 5.75
CA SER A 172 -11.69 25.50 4.36
C SER A 172 -12.77 24.46 3.97
N PRO A 173 -12.80 23.22 4.52
CA PRO A 173 -13.90 22.29 4.23
C PRO A 173 -15.25 22.76 4.77
N HIS A 174 -15.26 23.42 5.95
CA HIS A 174 -16.47 23.96 6.55
C HIS A 174 -16.98 25.17 5.77
N LEU A 175 -16.07 26.04 5.31
CA LEU A 175 -16.42 27.18 4.46
C LEU A 175 -17.00 26.73 3.11
N GLY A 176 -16.50 25.62 2.54
CA GLY A 176 -17.08 25.01 1.35
C GLY A 176 -18.51 24.49 1.57
N LYS A 177 -18.91 24.16 2.80
CA LYS A 177 -20.31 23.85 3.12
C LYS A 177 -21.14 25.11 3.36
N LEU A 178 -20.55 26.12 4.00
CA LEU A 178 -21.20 27.41 4.21
C LEU A 178 -21.56 28.11 2.89
N SER A 179 -20.71 27.97 1.85
CA SER A 179 -20.98 28.58 0.54
C SER A 179 -22.25 28.07 -0.15
N ASP A 180 -22.78 26.91 0.24
CA ASP A 180 -24.08 26.43 -0.24
C ASP A 180 -25.25 27.27 0.29
N VAL A 181 -25.04 27.99 1.40
CA VAL A 181 -26.06 28.76 2.14
C VAL A 181 -25.80 30.27 2.00
N ASP A 182 -24.56 30.69 2.20
CA ASP A 182 -24.13 32.09 2.12
C ASP A 182 -22.73 32.17 1.48
N GLU A 183 -22.70 32.35 0.17
CA GLU A 183 -21.47 32.48 -0.60
C GLU A 183 -20.65 33.71 -0.20
N GLY A 184 -21.32 34.83 0.12
CA GLY A 184 -20.67 36.09 0.45
C GLY A 184 -19.90 35.99 1.76
N GLU A 185 -20.55 35.47 2.81
CA GLU A 185 -19.91 35.28 4.11
C GLU A 185 -18.84 34.17 4.07
N ALA A 186 -19.09 33.08 3.32
CA ALA A 186 -18.09 32.03 3.11
C ALA A 186 -16.84 32.59 2.44
N PHE A 187 -16.98 33.43 1.40
CA PHE A 187 -15.85 34.07 0.73
C PHE A 187 -15.11 35.05 1.64
N ARG A 188 -15.84 35.87 2.42
CA ARG A 188 -15.24 36.79 3.39
C ARG A 188 -14.38 36.03 4.41
N LEU A 189 -14.94 35.01 5.05
CA LEU A 189 -14.21 34.16 6.01
C LEU A 189 -13.04 33.41 5.35
N LEU A 190 -13.19 32.99 4.10
CA LEU A 190 -12.13 32.32 3.37
C LEU A 190 -10.90 33.23 3.20
N MET A 191 -11.12 34.50 2.87
CA MET A 191 -10.05 35.46 2.62
C MET A 191 -9.50 36.10 3.90
N GLU A 192 -10.34 36.35 4.91
CA GLU A 192 -9.95 37.08 6.12
C GLU A 192 -9.49 36.16 7.26
N GLU A 193 -10.06 34.95 7.39
CA GLU A 193 -9.88 34.08 8.57
C GLU A 193 -9.24 32.71 8.24
N CYS A 194 -9.39 32.23 7.00
CA CYS A 194 -8.87 30.92 6.59
C CYS A 194 -7.49 31.03 5.94
N TYR A 195 -7.37 31.81 4.86
CA TYR A 195 -6.14 31.87 4.09
C TYR A 195 -5.11 32.80 4.71
N GLU A 196 -3.92 32.25 4.88
CA GLU A 196 -2.75 32.98 5.34
C GLU A 196 -1.64 32.88 4.28
N LYS A 197 -1.20 34.02 3.77
CA LYS A 197 -0.06 34.10 2.85
C LYS A 197 1.25 33.92 3.62
N LEU A 198 1.99 32.86 3.27
CA LEU A 198 3.28 32.53 3.91
C LEU A 198 4.46 33.23 3.25
N GLY A 199 4.41 33.39 1.92
CA GLY A 199 5.44 34.11 1.20
C GLY A 199 5.38 33.93 -0.31
N THR A 200 6.25 34.66 -1.00
CA THR A 200 6.48 34.55 -2.45
C THR A 200 7.82 33.88 -2.70
N VAL A 201 7.85 32.91 -3.60
CA VAL A 201 9.08 32.17 -3.95
C VAL A 201 9.47 32.47 -5.38
N ILE A 202 10.76 32.77 -5.57
CA ILE A 202 11.33 33.05 -6.88
C ILE A 202 12.48 32.06 -7.10
N ASN A 203 12.25 31.11 -8.00
CA ASN A 203 13.17 30.03 -8.31
C ASN A 203 13.32 29.86 -9.84
N PRO A 204 14.25 30.57 -10.50
CA PRO A 204 14.46 30.45 -11.93
C PRO A 204 15.10 29.11 -12.32
N SER A 205 14.75 28.64 -13.52
CA SER A 205 15.44 27.49 -14.12
C SER A 205 16.81 27.91 -14.64
N VAL A 206 17.86 27.17 -14.28
CA VAL A 206 19.25 27.47 -14.64
C VAL A 206 19.78 26.37 -15.57
N LYS A 207 20.15 26.74 -16.80
CA LYS A 207 20.68 25.77 -17.79
C LYS A 207 22.13 25.34 -17.51
N SER A 208 22.88 26.15 -16.76
CA SER A 208 24.31 25.94 -16.51
C SER A 208 24.61 24.75 -15.62
N LYS A 209 25.65 23.99 -15.95
CA LYS A 209 26.21 22.95 -15.06
C LYS A 209 27.25 23.48 -14.06
N ARG A 210 27.76 24.71 -14.22
CA ARG A 210 28.81 25.28 -13.36
C ARG A 210 28.25 25.71 -11.99
N MET A 211 28.97 25.41 -10.90
CA MET A 211 28.48 25.59 -9.52
C MET A 211 28.57 27.02 -8.95
N ASN A 212 29.35 27.94 -9.55
CA ASN A 212 29.55 29.31 -9.03
C ASN A 212 29.09 30.40 -10.01
N ARG A 213 28.04 30.13 -10.78
CA ARG A 213 27.49 31.12 -11.71
C ARG A 213 26.47 31.99 -10.99
N LYS A 214 26.59 33.31 -11.12
CA LYS A 214 25.55 34.25 -10.73
C LYS A 214 24.26 33.94 -11.52
N VAL A 215 23.13 33.93 -10.83
CA VAL A 215 21.82 33.55 -11.39
C VAL A 215 20.87 34.74 -11.40
N MET A 216 20.83 35.52 -10.33
CA MET A 216 19.99 36.71 -10.23
C MET A 216 20.59 37.78 -9.32
N THR A 217 20.13 39.02 -9.53
CA THR A 217 20.33 40.15 -8.60
C THR A 217 18.96 40.67 -8.19
N ALA A 218 18.67 40.67 -6.90
CA ALA A 218 17.50 41.32 -6.34
C ALA A 218 17.89 42.69 -5.77
N THR A 219 17.08 43.72 -6.05
CA THR A 219 17.15 45.04 -5.42
C THR A 219 15.87 45.22 -4.62
N ILE A 220 16.01 45.36 -3.31
CA ILE A 220 14.88 45.39 -2.37
C ILE A 220 15.07 46.61 -1.49
N ASP A 221 14.17 47.58 -1.63
CA ASP A 221 14.28 48.88 -0.96
C ASP A 221 15.69 49.53 -1.12
N GLY A 222 16.25 49.43 -2.32
CA GLY A 222 17.59 49.93 -2.65
C GLY A 222 18.76 49.01 -2.26
N VAL A 223 18.55 47.98 -1.44
CA VAL A 223 19.58 47.00 -1.05
C VAL A 223 19.73 45.94 -2.14
N LYS A 224 20.94 45.77 -2.65
CA LYS A 224 21.25 44.76 -3.68
C LYS A 224 21.73 43.45 -3.06
N ILE A 225 21.11 42.35 -3.48
CA ILE A 225 21.44 40.99 -3.09
C ILE A 225 21.71 40.19 -4.36
N SER A 226 22.86 39.54 -4.44
CA SER A 226 23.22 38.68 -5.56
C SER A 226 23.15 37.22 -5.13
N LEU A 227 22.52 36.36 -5.94
CA LEU A 227 22.48 34.92 -5.70
C LEU A 227 23.20 34.18 -6.84
N ASN A 228 24.14 33.31 -6.45
CA ASN A 228 24.73 32.31 -7.34
C ASN A 228 23.84 31.07 -7.40
N LYS A 229 24.20 30.12 -8.27
CA LYS A 229 23.54 28.82 -8.37
C LYS A 229 23.64 28.06 -7.04
N ASN A 230 22.57 27.37 -6.66
CA ASN A 230 22.47 26.62 -5.40
C ASN A 230 22.65 27.51 -4.15
N GLU A 231 22.07 28.71 -4.17
CA GLU A 231 21.96 29.58 -3.01
C GLU A 231 20.49 29.88 -2.71
N VAL A 232 20.20 30.06 -1.43
CA VAL A 232 18.89 30.51 -0.92
C VAL A 232 19.09 31.77 -0.09
N ARG A 233 18.15 32.69 -0.21
CA ARG A 233 18.00 33.83 0.70
C ARG A 233 16.56 33.98 1.13
N TYR A 234 16.34 33.96 2.44
CA TYR A 234 15.04 34.26 3.05
C TYR A 234 15.02 35.70 3.55
N LEU A 235 13.95 36.42 3.19
CA LEU A 235 13.77 37.81 3.54
C LEU A 235 12.44 37.94 4.29
N PRO A 236 12.48 38.14 5.61
CA PRO A 236 11.28 38.26 6.44
C PRO A 236 10.67 39.65 6.30
N ILE A 237 10.14 39.95 5.11
CA ILE A 237 9.47 41.21 4.80
C ILE A 237 8.15 41.26 5.56
N ASP A 238 7.96 42.30 6.36
CA ASP A 238 6.78 42.57 7.19
C ASP A 238 6.12 43.93 6.86
N LYS A 239 6.70 44.67 5.91
CA LYS A 239 6.23 45.97 5.45
C LYS A 239 6.31 46.02 3.93
N LYS A 240 5.46 46.85 3.34
CA LYS A 240 5.39 47.01 1.89
C LYS A 240 6.72 47.54 1.34
N VAL A 241 7.38 46.75 0.50
CA VAL A 241 8.65 47.10 -0.18
C VAL A 241 8.55 46.89 -1.68
N SER A 242 9.34 47.66 -2.43
CA SER A 242 9.52 47.48 -3.87
C SER A 242 10.65 46.48 -4.13
N VAL A 243 10.38 45.50 -4.99
CA VAL A 243 11.30 44.42 -5.37
C VAL A 243 11.56 44.48 -6.86
N GLU A 244 12.83 44.55 -7.23
CA GLU A 244 13.30 44.40 -8.61
C GLU A 244 14.30 43.25 -8.72
N ILE A 245 14.01 42.25 -9.55
CA ILE A 245 14.88 41.10 -9.77
C ILE A 245 15.33 41.06 -11.21
N VAL A 246 16.65 41.00 -11.41
CA VAL A 246 17.30 40.89 -12.71
C VAL A 246 17.91 39.49 -12.83
N LEU A 247 17.44 38.71 -13.78
CA LEU A 247 17.95 37.38 -14.11
C LEU A 247 19.16 37.47 -15.04
N GLU A 248 20.19 36.67 -14.76
CA GLU A 248 21.36 36.53 -15.63
C GLU A 248 21.03 35.71 -16.89
N GLU A 249 21.89 35.74 -17.92
CA GLU A 249 21.62 35.13 -19.23
C GLU A 249 21.17 33.65 -19.16
N GLU A 250 21.82 32.85 -18.32
CA GLU A 250 21.59 31.40 -18.19
C GLU A 250 20.42 31.03 -17.27
N ALA A 251 19.76 32.02 -16.66
CA ALA A 251 18.62 31.87 -15.76
C ALA A 251 17.32 32.31 -16.45
N THR A 252 16.27 31.50 -16.40
CA THR A 252 15.00 31.80 -17.07
C THR A 252 13.81 31.42 -16.22
N ILE A 253 12.78 32.27 -16.22
CA ILE A 253 11.43 31.92 -15.74
C ILE A 253 10.51 31.95 -16.96
N ARG A 254 9.72 30.89 -17.14
CA ARG A 254 8.84 30.78 -18.29
C ARG A 254 7.78 31.88 -18.27
N GLY A 255 7.67 32.60 -19.38
CA GLY A 255 6.66 33.65 -19.57
C GLY A 255 6.95 34.95 -18.82
N ILE A 256 8.18 35.14 -18.31
CA ILE A 256 8.60 36.35 -17.62
C ILE A 256 9.91 36.85 -18.27
N ASP A 257 10.02 38.16 -18.44
CA ASP A 257 11.23 38.81 -18.94
C ASP A 257 12.40 38.68 -17.95
N LYS A 258 13.59 39.13 -18.36
CA LYS A 258 14.78 39.13 -17.50
C LYS A 258 14.66 40.04 -16.28
N VAL A 259 13.68 40.94 -16.26
CA VAL A 259 13.44 41.87 -15.14
C VAL A 259 12.05 41.64 -14.59
N ILE A 260 11.96 41.45 -13.29
CA ILE A 260 10.71 41.23 -12.54
C ILE A 260 10.57 42.38 -11.56
N LYS A 261 9.44 43.10 -11.59
CA LYS A 261 9.15 44.20 -10.67
C LYS A 261 7.79 44.00 -10.02
N PHE A 262 7.74 44.08 -8.70
CA PHE A 262 6.50 43.99 -7.92
C PHE A 262 6.69 44.61 -6.54
N GLU A 263 5.56 44.87 -5.86
CA GLU A 263 5.56 45.27 -4.45
C GLU A 263 5.07 44.09 -3.60
N THR A 264 5.65 43.92 -2.42
CA THR A 264 5.21 42.90 -1.47
C THR A 264 5.40 43.35 -0.04
N ASP A 265 4.49 42.92 0.82
CA ASP A 265 4.44 43.09 2.27
C ASP A 265 4.49 41.73 3.00
N PHE A 266 4.87 40.67 2.29
CA PHE A 266 5.01 39.31 2.81
C PHE A 266 6.42 38.76 2.55
N PRO A 267 6.85 37.73 3.30
CA PRO A 267 8.18 37.16 3.16
C PRO A 267 8.53 36.75 1.72
N LEU A 268 9.78 36.98 1.34
CA LEU A 268 10.31 36.64 0.03
C LEU A 268 11.40 35.59 0.16
N LEU A 269 11.27 34.49 -0.58
CA LEU A 269 12.28 33.44 -0.65
C LEU A 269 12.87 33.41 -2.07
N LEU A 270 14.15 33.79 -2.16
CA LEU A 270 14.92 33.72 -3.39
C LEU A 270 15.69 32.39 -3.39
N MET A 271 15.49 31.58 -4.42
CA MET A 271 16.14 30.28 -4.56
C MET A 271 16.75 30.15 -5.95
N THR A 272 17.86 29.45 -6.07
CA THR A 272 18.52 29.18 -7.36
C THR A 272 18.88 27.69 -7.51
N TYR A 273 18.07 26.83 -6.89
CA TYR A 273 18.33 25.40 -6.79
C TYR A 273 17.64 24.61 -7.89
N SER A 274 18.34 23.58 -8.36
CA SER A 274 17.69 22.48 -9.06
C SER A 274 17.01 21.55 -8.05
N HIS A 275 15.89 20.94 -8.42
CA HIS A 275 15.16 20.02 -7.53
C HIS A 275 15.98 18.81 -7.03
N ARG A 276 17.11 18.50 -7.67
CA ARG A 276 17.98 17.38 -7.26
C ARG A 276 19.05 17.77 -6.25
N ASP A 277 19.34 19.07 -6.10
CA ASP A 277 20.55 19.56 -5.41
C ASP A 277 20.22 20.33 -4.11
N LEU A 278 18.95 20.41 -3.71
CA LEU A 278 18.56 21.18 -2.51
C LEU A 278 18.90 20.40 -1.24
N ASP A 279 20.10 20.65 -0.73
CA ASP A 279 20.58 20.21 0.57
C ASP A 279 19.64 20.71 1.68
N PHE A 280 19.20 19.78 2.53
CA PHE A 280 18.38 20.07 3.70
C PHE A 280 19.02 21.11 4.61
N SER A 281 20.33 21.01 4.84
CA SER A 281 21.07 21.83 5.80
C SER A 281 21.06 23.31 5.43
N VAL A 282 21.11 23.64 4.14
CA VAL A 282 21.14 25.04 3.68
C VAL A 282 19.81 25.73 3.97
N LEU A 283 18.69 25.08 3.64
CA LEU A 283 17.38 25.69 3.88
C LEU A 283 17.03 25.71 5.36
N MET A 284 17.42 24.67 6.10
CA MET A 284 17.21 24.59 7.55
C MET A 284 17.93 25.73 8.28
N ASN A 285 19.20 26.00 7.93
CA ASN A 285 19.98 27.08 8.52
C ASN A 285 19.43 28.46 8.17
N GLU A 286 19.02 28.67 6.92
CA GLU A 286 18.49 29.95 6.45
C GLU A 286 17.13 30.27 7.10
N LEU A 287 16.24 29.28 7.18
CA LEU A 287 14.89 29.45 7.72
C LEU A 287 14.78 29.23 9.24
N LYS A 288 15.84 28.76 9.89
CA LYS A 288 15.88 28.43 11.34
C LYS A 288 14.66 27.59 11.76
N LEU A 289 14.40 26.53 11.01
CA LEU A 289 13.16 25.75 11.11
C LEU A 289 12.97 25.10 12.49
N TYR A 290 14.04 24.56 13.06
CA TYR A 290 14.02 23.80 14.31
C TYR A 290 15.14 24.28 15.24
N ASN A 291 14.97 24.09 16.54
CA ASN A 291 15.97 24.39 17.56
C ASN A 291 16.51 23.07 18.12
N PHE A 292 17.59 22.56 17.50
CA PHE A 292 18.25 21.37 18.01
C PHE A 292 19.23 21.72 19.14
N SER A 293 18.96 21.29 20.37
CA SER A 293 19.97 21.19 21.45
C SER A 293 20.73 19.85 21.34
N ASP A 294 21.88 19.67 22.02
CA ASP A 294 22.62 18.38 21.96
C ASP A 294 21.77 17.17 22.40
N GLU A 295 20.81 17.36 23.33
CA GLU A 295 19.84 16.35 23.76
C GLU A 295 18.64 16.17 22.82
N SER A 296 18.43 17.11 21.89
CA SER A 296 17.23 17.13 21.04
C SER A 296 17.20 16.00 20.02
N PHE A 297 18.32 15.40 19.65
CA PHE A 297 18.34 14.30 18.68
C PHE A 297 17.77 12.99 19.25
N HIS A 298 17.32 12.97 20.50
CA HIS A 298 16.57 11.84 21.06
C HIS A 298 15.08 11.96 20.77
N ILE A 299 14.40 10.81 20.70
CA ILE A 299 12.94 10.71 20.56
C ILE A 299 12.38 10.12 21.85
N GLN A 300 11.23 10.59 22.31
CA GLN A 300 10.57 10.01 23.47
C GLN A 300 9.74 8.78 23.08
N THR A 301 10.41 7.69 22.70
CA THR A 301 9.73 6.41 22.38
C THR A 301 8.91 5.86 23.54
N LYS A 302 9.22 6.25 24.79
CA LYS A 302 8.49 5.85 26.00
C LYS A 302 7.02 6.33 26.01
N THR A 303 6.69 7.42 25.32
CA THR A 303 5.35 8.03 25.35
C THR A 303 4.28 7.19 24.63
N PHE A 304 4.69 6.20 23.82
CA PHE A 304 3.78 5.30 23.10
C PHE A 304 3.36 4.04 23.88
N ALA A 305 3.94 3.80 25.06
CA ALA A 305 3.74 2.58 25.84
C ALA A 305 2.40 2.60 26.60
N LEU A 306 1.33 2.16 25.94
CA LEU A 306 0.06 1.86 26.62
C LEU A 306 0.20 0.56 27.44
N LYS A 307 -0.51 0.49 28.56
CA LYS A 307 -0.61 -0.73 29.37
C LYS A 307 -1.27 -1.84 28.54
N ASN A 308 -0.79 -3.07 28.69
CA ASN A 308 -1.44 -4.23 28.08
C ASN A 308 -2.88 -4.35 28.59
N TYR A 309 -3.80 -4.70 27.69
CA TYR A 309 -5.17 -5.01 28.06
C TYR A 309 -5.27 -6.52 28.30
N ILE A 310 -5.43 -6.90 29.57
CA ILE A 310 -5.53 -8.29 30.03
C ILE A 310 -6.95 -8.49 30.57
N GLU A 311 -7.64 -9.49 30.03
CA GLU A 311 -8.95 -9.93 30.52
C GLU A 311 -8.87 -11.41 30.91
N GLU A 312 -9.54 -11.80 31.99
CA GLU A 312 -9.73 -13.19 32.38
C GLU A 312 -11.21 -13.49 32.53
N GLY A 313 -11.65 -14.66 32.05
CA GLY A 313 -13.04 -15.07 32.16
C GLY A 313 -13.48 -16.01 31.04
N ASP A 314 -14.79 -16.03 30.82
CA ASP A 314 -15.44 -16.76 29.74
C ASP A 314 -15.64 -15.84 28.54
N PHE A 315 -15.26 -16.31 27.36
CA PHE A 315 -15.33 -15.53 26.14
C PHE A 315 -15.93 -16.31 24.98
N GLU A 316 -16.49 -15.58 24.03
CA GLU A 316 -16.93 -16.13 22.74
C GLU A 316 -15.95 -15.73 21.62
N LEU A 317 -15.78 -16.61 20.64
CA LEU A 317 -15.00 -16.38 19.43
C LEU A 317 -15.72 -16.94 18.21
N SER A 318 -15.85 -16.10 17.19
CA SER A 318 -16.33 -16.50 15.87
C SER A 318 -15.17 -17.00 15.01
N LEU A 319 -15.26 -18.24 14.54
CA LEU A 319 -14.31 -18.87 13.62
C LEU A 319 -14.92 -18.92 12.22
N ASP A 320 -14.47 -18.02 11.35
CA ASP A 320 -14.99 -17.87 9.99
C ASP A 320 -14.11 -18.58 8.96
N LEU A 321 -14.76 -19.30 8.04
CA LEU A 321 -14.16 -19.72 6.80
C LEU A 321 -14.01 -18.52 5.86
N PRO A 322 -12.89 -18.41 5.11
CA PRO A 322 -12.67 -17.30 4.18
C PRO A 322 -13.68 -17.23 3.04
N TYR A 323 -14.37 -18.33 2.75
CA TYR A 323 -15.47 -18.48 1.80
C TYR A 323 -16.24 -19.76 2.13
N LYS A 324 -17.37 -19.98 1.45
CA LYS A 324 -18.24 -21.14 1.69
C LYS A 324 -17.46 -22.46 1.66
N GLY A 325 -17.60 -23.26 2.72
CA GLY A 325 -16.95 -24.56 2.86
C GLY A 325 -17.77 -25.52 3.71
N SER A 326 -17.19 -26.62 4.15
CA SER A 326 -17.85 -27.59 5.04
C SER A 326 -17.44 -27.35 6.48
N ILE A 327 -18.39 -27.40 7.40
CA ILE A 327 -18.16 -27.38 8.85
C ILE A 327 -18.26 -28.81 9.39
N LEU A 328 -17.39 -29.18 10.32
CA LEU A 328 -17.20 -30.56 10.80
C LEU A 328 -17.77 -30.82 12.19
N PHE A 329 -18.38 -29.82 12.83
CA PHE A 329 -18.91 -29.89 14.19
C PHE A 329 -20.36 -29.44 14.27
N GLU A 330 -21.03 -29.88 15.33
CA GLU A 330 -22.39 -29.51 15.69
C GLU A 330 -22.40 -28.67 16.98
N LYS A 331 -23.52 -28.00 17.23
CA LYS A 331 -23.70 -27.21 18.45
C LYS A 331 -23.63 -28.12 19.68
N GLY A 332 -22.83 -27.72 20.67
CA GLY A 332 -22.60 -28.44 21.93
C GLY A 332 -21.35 -29.33 21.92
N ASP A 333 -20.69 -29.50 20.77
CA ASP A 333 -19.45 -30.27 20.69
C ASP A 333 -18.34 -29.64 21.52
N LYS A 334 -17.61 -30.47 22.28
CA LYS A 334 -16.37 -30.09 22.94
C LYS A 334 -15.19 -30.45 22.06
N VAL A 335 -14.34 -29.48 21.81
CA VAL A 335 -13.33 -29.54 20.76
C VAL A 335 -11.96 -29.14 21.27
N THR A 336 -10.93 -29.79 20.76
CA THR A 336 -9.52 -29.54 21.13
C THR A 336 -8.81 -28.68 20.09
N SER A 337 -7.77 -27.98 20.53
CA SER A 337 -7.06 -26.99 19.71
C SER A 337 -6.51 -27.49 18.36
N ASP A 338 -6.22 -28.79 18.24
CA ASP A 338 -5.63 -29.43 17.06
C ASP A 338 -6.65 -29.87 16.02
N GLN A 339 -7.94 -29.91 16.37
CA GLN A 339 -9.00 -30.37 15.49
C GLN A 339 -9.34 -29.36 14.39
N ILE A 340 -9.74 -29.88 13.24
CA ILE A 340 -10.15 -29.11 12.06
C ILE A 340 -11.65 -28.84 12.19
N TYR A 341 -12.06 -27.57 12.19
CA TYR A 341 -13.48 -27.23 12.26
C TYR A 341 -14.13 -27.05 10.90
N GLY A 342 -13.35 -26.71 9.88
CA GLY A 342 -13.90 -26.53 8.55
C GLY A 342 -12.89 -26.68 7.44
N VAL A 343 -13.41 -27.00 6.26
CA VAL A 343 -12.63 -27.34 5.08
C VAL A 343 -13.19 -26.58 3.89
N ASN A 344 -12.34 -25.77 3.26
CA ASN A 344 -12.62 -25.27 1.93
C ASN A 344 -12.01 -26.24 0.90
N LYS A 345 -12.88 -27.05 0.29
CA LYS A 345 -12.46 -28.06 -0.67
C LYS A 345 -11.79 -27.45 -1.90
N PHE A 346 -12.39 -26.43 -2.50
CA PHE A 346 -11.85 -25.75 -3.69
C PHE A 346 -11.16 -24.44 -3.32
N ALA A 347 -10.24 -23.97 -4.15
CA ALA A 347 -9.65 -22.63 -3.98
C ALA A 347 -10.70 -21.54 -4.25
N LEU A 348 -10.47 -20.30 -3.81
CA LEU A 348 -11.40 -19.19 -4.04
C LEU A 348 -11.75 -19.06 -5.56
N PRO A 349 -13.04 -18.99 -5.94
CA PRO A 349 -13.45 -18.78 -7.32
C PRO A 349 -12.86 -17.50 -7.90
N LYS A 350 -12.19 -17.60 -9.04
CA LYS A 350 -11.54 -16.45 -9.66
C LYS A 350 -12.57 -15.51 -10.31
N LEU A 351 -12.30 -14.22 -10.24
CA LEU A 351 -13.00 -13.19 -11.01
C LEU A 351 -12.25 -12.91 -12.31
N TYR A 352 -12.99 -12.80 -13.41
CA TYR A 352 -12.46 -12.51 -14.74
C TYR A 352 -13.12 -11.26 -15.30
N ILE A 353 -12.29 -10.39 -15.86
CA ILE A 353 -12.71 -9.17 -16.55
C ILE A 353 -12.62 -9.42 -18.04
N ILE A 354 -13.78 -9.39 -18.70
CA ILE A 354 -13.90 -9.54 -20.14
C ILE A 354 -14.10 -8.14 -20.72
N SER A 355 -13.04 -7.58 -21.30
CA SER A 355 -13.07 -6.27 -21.95
C SER A 355 -13.40 -6.44 -23.43
N LEU A 356 -14.63 -6.06 -23.81
CA LEU A 356 -15.08 -6.07 -25.19
C LEU A 356 -14.36 -5.00 -26.02
N THR A 357 -14.01 -3.87 -25.42
CA THR A 357 -13.16 -2.83 -26.04
C THR A 357 -11.81 -3.41 -26.50
N LYS A 358 -11.16 -4.22 -25.66
CA LYS A 358 -9.89 -4.86 -26.00
C LYS A 358 -10.05 -5.98 -27.04
N LEU A 359 -11.14 -6.76 -26.95
CA LEU A 359 -11.36 -7.91 -27.82
C LEU A 359 -11.87 -7.52 -29.21
N LEU A 360 -12.63 -6.43 -29.33
CA LEU A 360 -13.23 -5.95 -30.58
C LEU A 360 -12.51 -4.72 -31.15
N GLY A 361 -11.65 -4.05 -30.38
CA GLY A 361 -10.85 -2.91 -30.82
C GLY A 361 -11.71 -1.74 -31.30
N ASN A 362 -11.34 -1.18 -32.46
CA ASN A 362 -12.03 -0.04 -33.09
C ASN A 362 -13.48 -0.34 -33.51
N HIS A 363 -13.94 -1.59 -33.40
CA HIS A 363 -15.31 -2.01 -33.73
C HIS A 363 -16.24 -2.02 -32.51
N PHE A 364 -15.77 -1.58 -31.34
CA PHE A 364 -16.58 -1.48 -30.14
C PHE A 364 -17.26 -0.11 -30.03
N ASP A 365 -18.57 -0.11 -29.78
CA ASP A 365 -19.38 1.06 -29.41
C ASP A 365 -20.31 0.68 -28.25
N SER A 366 -20.52 1.59 -27.30
CA SER A 366 -21.35 1.36 -26.12
C SER A 366 -22.82 1.18 -26.49
N ASN A 367 -23.31 1.84 -27.56
CA ASN A 367 -24.66 1.60 -28.07
C ASN A 367 -24.78 0.23 -28.74
N MET A 368 -23.74 -0.24 -29.43
CA MET A 368 -23.71 -1.61 -29.96
C MET A 368 -23.81 -2.64 -28.84
N MET A 369 -23.05 -2.48 -27.75
CA MET A 369 -23.12 -3.39 -26.61
C MET A 369 -24.51 -3.43 -25.98
N ARG A 370 -25.15 -2.27 -25.78
CA ARG A 370 -26.51 -2.20 -25.22
C ARG A 370 -27.55 -2.90 -26.10
N ASN A 371 -27.34 -2.92 -27.41
CA ASN A 371 -28.27 -3.51 -28.37
C ASN A 371 -27.97 -4.97 -28.73
N GLN A 372 -26.72 -5.43 -28.61
CA GLN A 372 -26.27 -6.74 -29.11
C GLN A 372 -25.84 -7.72 -28.01
N LEU A 373 -25.57 -7.24 -26.79
CA LEU A 373 -25.21 -8.13 -25.68
C LEU A 373 -26.46 -8.85 -25.16
N MET A 374 -26.54 -10.15 -25.42
CA MET A 374 -27.70 -10.98 -25.01
C MET A 374 -27.61 -11.49 -23.58
N LEU A 375 -26.48 -11.27 -22.91
CA LEU A 375 -26.19 -11.78 -21.57
C LEU A 375 -26.53 -10.75 -20.49
N ARG A 376 -27.04 -11.24 -19.36
CA ARG A 376 -27.45 -10.45 -18.20
C ARG A 376 -26.65 -10.84 -16.95
N VAL A 377 -26.69 -9.97 -15.95
CA VAL A 377 -26.14 -10.29 -14.62
C VAL A 377 -26.89 -11.49 -14.05
N GLY A 378 -26.15 -12.50 -13.60
CA GLY A 378 -26.69 -13.79 -13.14
C GLY A 378 -26.68 -14.89 -14.19
N ASP A 379 -26.46 -14.58 -15.47
CA ASP A 379 -26.42 -15.60 -16.52
C ASP A 379 -25.15 -16.46 -16.41
N PHE A 380 -25.31 -17.73 -16.78
CA PHE A 380 -24.23 -18.69 -16.91
C PHE A 380 -23.48 -18.48 -18.22
N LEU A 381 -22.16 -18.61 -18.15
CA LEU A 381 -21.23 -18.55 -19.27
C LEU A 381 -20.48 -19.87 -19.35
N ASP A 382 -20.44 -20.50 -20.52
CA ASP A 382 -19.54 -21.61 -20.80
C ASP A 382 -18.19 -21.10 -21.32
N PHE A 383 -17.14 -21.92 -21.14
CA PHE A 383 -15.84 -21.63 -21.73
C PHE A 383 -15.95 -21.62 -23.27
N ASP A 384 -15.33 -20.62 -23.91
CA ASP A 384 -15.37 -20.40 -25.36
C ASP A 384 -16.77 -20.10 -25.91
N GLN A 385 -17.76 -19.80 -25.06
CA GLN A 385 -19.08 -19.32 -25.49
C GLN A 385 -18.95 -17.93 -26.13
N GLN A 386 -19.58 -17.74 -27.29
CA GLN A 386 -19.62 -16.42 -27.93
C GLN A 386 -20.43 -15.45 -27.07
N ILE A 387 -19.81 -14.32 -26.71
CA ILE A 387 -20.42 -13.26 -25.89
C ILE A 387 -21.03 -12.19 -26.79
N MET A 388 -20.21 -11.64 -27.70
CA MET A 388 -20.62 -10.59 -28.64
C MET A 388 -19.62 -10.51 -29.79
N GLY A 389 -20.08 -10.51 -31.03
CA GLY A 389 -19.19 -10.49 -32.20
C GLY A 389 -18.19 -11.65 -32.17
N MET A 390 -16.89 -11.37 -32.27
CA MET A 390 -15.84 -12.39 -32.16
C MET A 390 -15.33 -12.63 -30.73
N ALA A 391 -15.88 -11.92 -29.73
CA ALA A 391 -15.49 -12.08 -28.34
C ALA A 391 -16.10 -13.37 -27.75
N HIS A 392 -15.25 -14.21 -27.17
CA HIS A 392 -15.63 -15.46 -26.52
C HIS A 392 -15.29 -15.43 -25.03
N SER A 393 -16.06 -16.16 -24.24
CA SER A 393 -15.84 -16.30 -22.81
C SER A 393 -14.52 -17.03 -22.55
N PRO A 394 -13.63 -16.49 -21.70
CA PRO A 394 -12.39 -17.17 -21.33
C PRO A 394 -12.61 -18.22 -20.22
N ILE A 395 -13.84 -18.36 -19.70
CA ILE A 395 -14.15 -19.21 -18.54
C ILE A 395 -15.54 -19.83 -18.61
N LYS A 396 -15.72 -20.89 -17.83
CA LYS A 396 -17.04 -21.32 -17.36
C LYS A 396 -17.37 -20.58 -16.06
N GLY A 397 -18.46 -19.82 -16.01
CA GLY A 397 -18.72 -18.88 -14.92
C GLY A 397 -20.14 -18.30 -14.86
N VAL A 398 -20.36 -17.37 -13.93
CA VAL A 398 -21.60 -16.58 -13.79
C VAL A 398 -21.26 -15.11 -13.89
N ILE A 399 -22.06 -14.35 -14.65
CA ILE A 399 -21.88 -12.90 -14.78
C ILE A 399 -22.26 -12.19 -13.47
N LYS A 400 -21.35 -11.38 -12.95
CA LYS A 400 -21.54 -10.60 -11.72
C LYS A 400 -21.90 -9.14 -11.98
N SER A 401 -21.34 -8.54 -13.01
CA SER A 401 -21.69 -7.18 -13.41
C SER A 401 -21.35 -6.92 -14.88
N ILE A 402 -22.04 -5.95 -15.45
CA ILE A 402 -21.84 -5.47 -16.82
C ILE A 402 -21.76 -3.95 -16.77
N ASN A 403 -20.66 -3.38 -17.27
CA ASN A 403 -20.49 -1.95 -17.46
C ASN A 403 -20.54 -1.64 -18.96
N TYR A 404 -21.67 -1.09 -19.40
CA TYR A 404 -21.95 -0.82 -20.80
C TYR A 404 -21.12 0.34 -21.38
N ASP A 405 -20.75 1.32 -20.56
CA ASP A 405 -20.03 2.52 -21.02
C ASP A 405 -18.57 2.21 -21.33
N THR A 406 -17.96 1.32 -20.53
CA THR A 406 -16.55 0.90 -20.70
C THR A 406 -16.40 -0.38 -21.52
N GLY A 407 -17.49 -1.09 -21.81
CA GLY A 407 -17.44 -2.37 -22.51
C GLY A 407 -16.94 -3.55 -21.69
N THR A 408 -17.18 -3.55 -20.37
CA THR A 408 -16.56 -4.50 -19.44
C THR A 408 -17.59 -5.44 -18.82
N ILE A 409 -17.32 -6.75 -18.82
CA ILE A 409 -18.14 -7.78 -18.14
C ILE A 409 -17.28 -8.45 -17.07
N LEU A 410 -17.77 -8.47 -15.83
CA LEU A 410 -17.17 -9.20 -14.72
C LEU A 410 -17.86 -10.56 -14.58
N ALA A 411 -17.11 -11.65 -14.68
CA ALA A 411 -17.62 -13.01 -14.52
C ALA A 411 -16.86 -13.74 -13.39
N GLN A 412 -17.58 -14.50 -12.57
CA GLN A 412 -17.01 -15.36 -11.52
C GLN A 412 -16.97 -16.80 -12.02
N GLU A 413 -15.82 -17.45 -11.87
CA GLU A 413 -15.62 -18.87 -12.19
C GLU A 413 -16.59 -19.79 -11.43
N ILE A 414 -17.10 -20.84 -12.09
CA ILE A 414 -17.80 -21.96 -11.46
C ILE A 414 -16.81 -23.10 -11.26
N GLN A 415 -16.75 -23.65 -10.05
CA GLN A 415 -15.83 -24.73 -9.69
C GLN A 415 -16.61 -26.01 -9.39
N ASP A 416 -16.98 -26.74 -10.43
CA ASP A 416 -17.70 -28.03 -10.38
C ASP A 416 -16.82 -29.21 -10.83
N TYR A 417 -15.50 -29.09 -10.60
CA TYR A 417 -14.49 -29.97 -11.18
C TYR A 417 -14.58 -31.41 -10.67
N THR A 418 -14.48 -32.37 -11.60
CA THR A 418 -14.41 -33.79 -11.25
C THR A 418 -13.00 -34.20 -10.80
N GLU A 419 -12.94 -35.00 -9.75
CA GLU A 419 -11.70 -35.61 -9.24
C GLU A 419 -11.25 -36.81 -10.09
N LYS A 420 -12.17 -37.40 -10.85
CA LYS A 420 -11.91 -38.62 -11.61
C LYS A 420 -10.99 -38.30 -12.79
N PRO A 421 -9.84 -38.99 -12.93
CA PRO A 421 -8.95 -38.77 -14.06
C PRO A 421 -9.65 -39.21 -15.35
N ILE A 422 -9.70 -38.32 -16.34
CA ILE A 422 -10.25 -38.65 -17.66
C ILE A 422 -9.11 -38.80 -18.65
N THR A 423 -9.03 -39.98 -19.26
CA THR A 423 -8.05 -40.30 -20.29
C THR A 423 -8.66 -40.16 -21.68
N ILE A 424 -8.03 -39.36 -22.53
CA ILE A 424 -8.42 -39.16 -23.92
C ILE A 424 -7.43 -39.89 -24.81
N ASN A 425 -7.92 -40.67 -25.77
CA ASN A 425 -7.08 -41.21 -26.84
C ASN A 425 -6.81 -40.14 -27.90
N PHE A 426 -5.84 -39.26 -27.59
CA PHE A 426 -5.49 -38.08 -28.36
C PHE A 426 -4.96 -38.42 -29.76
N ALA A 427 -4.06 -39.41 -29.85
CA ALA A 427 -3.46 -39.83 -31.12
C ALA A 427 -4.49 -40.44 -32.07
N LYS A 428 -5.39 -41.29 -31.56
CA LYS A 428 -6.50 -41.86 -32.35
C LYS A 428 -7.44 -40.79 -32.87
N ARG A 429 -7.79 -39.80 -32.03
CA ARG A 429 -8.69 -38.71 -32.43
C ARG A 429 -8.10 -37.81 -33.52
N LEU A 430 -6.79 -37.59 -33.55
CA LEU A 430 -6.11 -36.84 -34.62
C LEU A 430 -5.65 -37.69 -35.80
N ASN A 431 -5.87 -39.01 -35.76
CA ASN A 431 -5.34 -39.96 -36.74
C ASN A 431 -3.80 -39.85 -36.94
N ILE A 432 -3.06 -39.75 -35.83
CA ILE A 432 -1.58 -39.66 -35.82
C ILE A 432 -0.96 -40.87 -35.11
N LYS A 433 0.35 -41.08 -35.32
CA LYS A 433 1.10 -42.11 -34.58
C LYS A 433 1.22 -41.72 -33.10
N PRO A 434 1.07 -42.66 -32.14
CA PRO A 434 1.25 -42.40 -30.70
C PRO A 434 2.56 -41.73 -30.32
N LYS A 435 3.66 -41.93 -31.05
CA LYS A 435 4.94 -41.26 -30.75
C LYS A 435 4.94 -39.76 -31.07
N SER A 436 3.98 -39.28 -31.86
CA SER A 436 3.95 -37.91 -32.39
C SER A 436 3.15 -36.92 -31.54
N ILE A 437 2.45 -37.36 -30.48
CA ILE A 437 1.48 -36.53 -29.73
C ILE A 437 2.08 -35.21 -29.20
N TYR A 438 3.31 -35.21 -28.70
CA TYR A 438 3.97 -33.99 -28.20
C TYR A 438 4.08 -32.89 -29.25
N GLY A 439 4.26 -33.24 -30.53
CA GLY A 439 4.31 -32.27 -31.62
C GLY A 439 2.96 -31.59 -31.88
N TYR A 440 1.86 -32.26 -31.54
CA TYR A 440 0.49 -31.80 -31.81
C TYR A 440 -0.20 -31.21 -30.58
N LEU A 441 0.27 -31.50 -29.36
CA LEU A 441 -0.27 -30.88 -28.15
C LEU A 441 0.09 -29.40 -28.06
N LYS A 442 -0.86 -28.59 -27.60
CA LYS A 442 -0.69 -27.16 -27.30
C LYS A 442 -0.04 -26.95 -25.92
N LYS A 443 -0.25 -27.87 -24.99
CA LYS A 443 0.17 -27.82 -23.59
C LYS A 443 0.90 -29.10 -23.17
N GLY A 444 1.84 -28.97 -22.24
CA GLY A 444 2.69 -30.03 -21.73
C GLY A 444 2.16 -30.69 -20.44
N LYS A 445 2.95 -31.61 -19.89
CA LYS A 445 2.63 -32.28 -18.62
C LYS A 445 2.61 -31.24 -17.48
N ASN A 446 1.63 -31.36 -16.58
CA ASN A 446 1.29 -30.45 -15.49
C ASN A 446 0.63 -29.13 -15.89
N ASP A 447 0.54 -28.79 -17.17
CA ASP A 447 -0.18 -27.59 -17.59
C ASP A 447 -1.67 -27.69 -17.26
N PHE A 448 -2.25 -26.56 -16.83
CA PHE A 448 -3.68 -26.45 -16.52
C PHE A 448 -4.49 -26.20 -17.80
N VAL A 449 -5.64 -26.85 -17.93
CA VAL A 449 -6.61 -26.67 -19.04
C VAL A 449 -8.01 -26.50 -18.50
N PHE A 450 -8.81 -25.69 -19.20
CA PHE A 450 -10.23 -25.54 -18.92
C PHE A 450 -11.04 -26.55 -19.74
N GLU A 451 -12.17 -27.02 -19.20
CA GLU A 451 -13.17 -27.77 -19.95
C GLU A 451 -13.54 -27.02 -21.24
N GLY A 452 -13.61 -27.71 -22.37
CA GLY A 452 -13.84 -27.11 -23.68
C GLY A 452 -12.59 -26.52 -24.36
N GLU A 453 -11.48 -26.33 -23.63
CA GLU A 453 -10.25 -25.76 -24.20
C GLU A 453 -9.65 -26.69 -25.27
N ARG A 454 -9.27 -26.12 -26.42
CA ARG A 454 -8.57 -26.84 -27.48
C ARG A 454 -7.17 -27.30 -27.02
N LEU A 455 -6.96 -28.61 -27.04
CA LEU A 455 -5.73 -29.28 -26.63
C LEU A 455 -4.70 -29.42 -27.75
N ASN A 456 -5.12 -29.46 -29.02
CA ASN A 456 -4.24 -29.68 -30.17
C ASN A 456 -3.89 -28.40 -30.93
N LYS A 457 -2.70 -28.33 -31.54
CA LYS A 457 -2.29 -27.29 -32.50
C LYS A 457 -3.05 -27.44 -33.82
N LEU A 458 -3.29 -26.32 -34.51
CA LEU A 458 -3.89 -26.31 -35.85
C LEU A 458 -2.74 -26.28 -36.86
N ASN A 459 -2.60 -27.35 -37.64
CA ASN A 459 -1.62 -27.48 -38.72
C ASN A 459 -2.34 -27.73 -40.04
N SER A 460 -1.74 -27.37 -41.17
CA SER A 460 -2.32 -27.48 -42.53
C SER A 460 -2.77 -28.89 -42.95
N LYS A 461 -2.27 -29.96 -42.30
CA LYS A 461 -2.71 -31.37 -42.52
C LYS A 461 -3.75 -31.89 -41.53
N SER A 462 -4.00 -31.19 -40.42
CA SER A 462 -4.92 -31.61 -39.33
C SER A 462 -5.96 -30.53 -39.00
N ALA A 463 -6.16 -29.58 -39.89
CA ALA A 463 -6.85 -28.31 -39.63
C ALA A 463 -8.35 -28.47 -39.27
N THR A 464 -8.97 -29.63 -39.52
CA THR A 464 -10.41 -29.85 -39.30
C THR A 464 -10.75 -30.51 -37.97
N THR A 465 -9.83 -31.22 -37.31
CA THR A 465 -10.14 -31.94 -36.06
C THR A 465 -9.67 -31.16 -34.84
N ILE A 466 -10.64 -30.69 -34.04
CA ILE A 466 -10.40 -30.00 -32.77
C ILE A 466 -10.65 -31.01 -31.64
N ILE A 467 -9.63 -31.24 -30.81
CA ILE A 467 -9.77 -31.99 -29.56
C ILE A 467 -9.91 -30.98 -28.44
N LYS A 468 -11.08 -30.96 -27.81
CA LYS A 468 -11.37 -30.18 -26.60
C LYS A 468 -11.06 -30.99 -25.34
N ALA A 469 -10.68 -30.30 -24.27
CA ALA A 469 -10.57 -30.88 -22.94
C ALA A 469 -11.98 -31.26 -22.44
N PRO A 470 -12.20 -32.50 -21.98
CA PRO A 470 -13.49 -32.96 -21.48
C PRO A 470 -13.79 -32.47 -20.06
N ILE A 471 -12.76 -32.05 -19.31
CA ILE A 471 -12.86 -31.53 -17.94
C ILE A 471 -11.78 -30.47 -17.72
N THR A 472 -12.00 -29.60 -16.73
CA THR A 472 -10.99 -28.68 -16.22
C THR A 472 -10.01 -29.42 -15.29
N GLY A 473 -8.71 -29.14 -15.42
CA GLY A 473 -7.68 -29.75 -14.58
C GLY A 473 -6.28 -29.66 -15.16
N ASN A 474 -5.33 -30.40 -14.59
CA ASN A 474 -3.97 -30.47 -15.09
C ASN A 474 -3.78 -31.70 -15.99
N LEU A 475 -2.93 -31.60 -17.01
CA LEU A 475 -2.45 -32.76 -17.78
C LEU A 475 -1.52 -33.60 -16.89
N VAL A 476 -2.07 -34.52 -16.12
CA VAL A 476 -1.31 -35.32 -15.15
C VAL A 476 -0.48 -36.43 -15.81
N ASP A 477 -0.91 -36.89 -16.99
CA ASP A 477 -0.16 -37.88 -17.77
C ASP A 477 -0.29 -37.67 -19.29
N ILE A 478 0.80 -37.98 -20.00
CA ILE A 478 0.91 -37.91 -21.46
C ILE A 478 1.66 -39.18 -21.91
N ASP A 479 0.92 -40.21 -22.33
CA ASP A 479 1.49 -41.50 -22.72
C ASP A 479 1.76 -41.53 -24.23
N SER A 480 3.04 -41.44 -24.61
CA SER A 480 3.50 -41.50 -26.01
C SER A 480 3.57 -42.92 -26.60
N LYS A 481 3.38 -43.97 -25.80
CA LYS A 481 3.26 -45.36 -26.29
C LYS A 481 1.81 -45.65 -26.68
N LYS A 482 0.85 -45.26 -25.84
CA LYS A 482 -0.60 -45.45 -26.10
C LYS A 482 -1.23 -44.31 -26.88
N GLY A 483 -0.60 -43.14 -26.91
CA GLY A 483 -1.11 -41.96 -27.60
C GLY A 483 -2.22 -41.24 -26.82
N THR A 484 -2.21 -41.34 -25.50
CA THR A 484 -3.29 -40.86 -24.62
C THR A 484 -2.84 -39.67 -23.77
N VAL A 485 -3.80 -38.81 -23.40
CA VAL A 485 -3.61 -37.70 -22.47
C VAL A 485 -4.60 -37.84 -21.33
N THR A 486 -4.14 -37.73 -20.09
CA THR A 486 -4.96 -37.82 -18.89
C THR A 486 -5.04 -36.46 -18.23
N ILE A 487 -6.27 -36.00 -17.99
CA ILE A 487 -6.55 -34.75 -17.30
C ILE A 487 -7.17 -35.09 -15.94
N GLN A 488 -6.75 -34.39 -14.90
CA GLN A 488 -7.30 -34.51 -13.56
C GLN A 488 -7.17 -33.19 -12.81
N TYR A 489 -8.23 -32.78 -12.12
CA TYR A 489 -8.16 -31.65 -11.19
C TYR A 489 -7.55 -32.12 -9.86
N LYS A 490 -6.44 -31.50 -9.45
CA LYS A 490 -5.82 -31.79 -8.15
C LYS A 490 -6.37 -30.83 -7.11
N ILE A 491 -7.21 -31.34 -6.23
CA ILE A 491 -7.74 -30.58 -5.09
C ILE A 491 -6.69 -30.59 -3.97
N THR A 492 -6.35 -29.42 -3.43
CA THR A 492 -5.62 -29.30 -2.17
C THR A 492 -6.55 -28.54 -1.21
N PRO A 493 -7.34 -29.25 -0.39
CA PRO A 493 -8.28 -28.60 0.53
C PRO A 493 -7.53 -27.66 1.47
N ASN A 494 -8.16 -26.53 1.79
CA ASN A 494 -7.68 -25.66 2.84
C ASN A 494 -8.40 -26.01 4.15
N GLU A 495 -7.66 -26.61 5.07
CA GLU A 495 -8.16 -27.04 6.38
C GLU A 495 -7.95 -25.93 7.41
N HIS A 496 -8.97 -25.68 8.22
CA HIS A 496 -8.95 -24.65 9.24
C HIS A 496 -9.05 -25.29 10.63
N LYS A 497 -8.03 -25.07 11.45
CA LYS A 497 -7.97 -25.56 12.83
C LYS A 497 -8.63 -24.60 13.80
N ILE A 498 -9.13 -25.14 14.91
CA ILE A 498 -9.76 -24.36 15.98
C ILE A 498 -8.74 -23.50 16.73
N GLY A 499 -7.58 -24.09 17.03
CA GLY A 499 -6.46 -23.38 17.67
C GLY A 499 -6.58 -23.22 19.18
N LEU A 500 -7.72 -23.53 19.80
CA LEU A 500 -7.92 -23.51 21.26
C LEU A 500 -8.90 -24.59 21.72
N ASN A 501 -8.92 -24.88 23.02
CA ASN A 501 -9.88 -25.83 23.60
C ASN A 501 -11.18 -25.10 23.93
N CYS A 502 -12.31 -25.54 23.38
CA CYS A 502 -13.57 -24.81 23.50
C CYS A 502 -14.81 -25.71 23.37
N GLU A 503 -15.99 -25.09 23.50
CA GLU A 503 -17.29 -25.71 23.21
C GLU A 503 -18.02 -24.90 22.13
N VAL A 504 -18.59 -25.59 21.14
CA VAL A 504 -19.32 -24.97 20.04
C VAL A 504 -20.67 -24.45 20.51
N THR A 505 -20.93 -23.14 20.37
CA THR A 505 -22.18 -22.50 20.80
C THR A 505 -23.18 -22.32 19.66
N ASP A 506 -22.68 -22.12 18.44
CA ASP A 506 -23.50 -22.00 17.22
C ASP A 506 -22.76 -22.46 15.96
N VAL A 507 -23.49 -22.92 14.95
CA VAL A 507 -22.95 -23.33 13.64
C VAL A 507 -23.59 -22.51 12.54
N ARG A 508 -22.78 -21.70 11.87
CA ARG A 508 -23.19 -20.87 10.73
C ARG A 508 -22.93 -21.66 9.45
N GLU A 509 -23.97 -22.27 8.90
CA GLU A 509 -23.89 -23.22 7.78
C GLU A 509 -23.03 -22.69 6.62
N TYR A 510 -22.04 -23.48 6.22
CA TYR A 510 -21.01 -23.19 5.23
C TYR A 510 -20.07 -22.02 5.53
N MET A 511 -20.29 -21.24 6.59
CA MET A 511 -19.59 -19.98 6.84
C MET A 511 -18.61 -20.08 8.00
N GLY A 512 -18.94 -20.80 9.07
CA GLY A 512 -18.11 -20.84 10.26
C GLY A 512 -18.83 -21.42 11.47
N LEU A 513 -18.22 -21.26 12.64
CA LEU A 513 -18.85 -21.61 13.91
C LEU A 513 -18.49 -20.59 14.99
N ASP A 514 -19.31 -20.51 16.02
CA ASP A 514 -19.07 -19.69 17.20
C ASP A 514 -18.76 -20.63 18.37
N VAL A 515 -17.73 -20.29 19.16
CA VAL A 515 -17.25 -21.11 20.28
C VAL A 515 -17.19 -20.29 21.55
N LYS A 516 -17.33 -20.95 22.69
CA LYS A 516 -17.02 -20.39 24.01
C LYS A 516 -15.81 -21.08 24.63
N TYR A 517 -15.00 -20.33 25.36
CA TYR A 517 -13.85 -20.85 26.12
C TYR A 517 -13.60 -20.00 27.36
N SER A 518 -12.89 -20.59 28.31
CA SER A 518 -12.43 -19.91 29.53
C SER A 518 -10.91 -19.73 29.46
N GLY A 519 -10.41 -18.58 29.87
CA GLY A 519 -8.96 -18.33 29.85
C GLY A 519 -8.60 -16.87 30.03
N SER A 520 -7.44 -16.49 29.51
CA SER A 520 -6.94 -15.11 29.52
C SER A 520 -6.78 -14.59 28.09
N ARG A 521 -7.23 -13.36 27.83
CA ARG A 521 -7.01 -12.61 26.58
C ARG A 521 -6.05 -11.47 26.83
N VAL A 522 -5.00 -11.38 26.01
CA VAL A 522 -4.04 -10.28 26.05
C VAL A 522 -3.95 -9.62 24.69
N GLN A 523 -4.18 -8.30 24.62
CA GLN A 523 -4.00 -7.55 23.39
C GLN A 523 -2.56 -7.06 23.24
N GLY A 524 -1.93 -7.35 22.09
CA GLY A 524 -0.66 -6.78 21.68
C GLY A 524 -0.84 -5.50 20.86
N LYS A 525 0.28 -4.86 20.50
CA LYS A 525 0.25 -3.59 19.74
C LYS A 525 0.20 -3.83 18.23
N ILE A 526 1.04 -4.73 17.74
CA ILE A 526 1.10 -5.15 16.33
C ILE A 526 1.61 -6.58 16.25
N GLY A 527 1.11 -7.36 15.29
CA GLY A 527 1.58 -8.71 15.02
C GLY A 527 1.74 -8.96 13.52
N PHE A 528 2.44 -10.04 13.19
CA PHE A 528 2.79 -10.44 11.82
C PHE A 528 2.66 -11.95 11.65
N GLY A 529 2.48 -12.42 10.42
CA GLY A 529 2.42 -13.84 10.10
C GLY A 529 1.03 -14.46 10.30
N LYS A 530 0.92 -15.78 10.14
CA LYS A 530 -0.36 -16.48 10.26
C LYS A 530 -0.66 -16.89 11.69
N GLN A 531 -1.95 -17.00 12.03
CA GLN A 531 -2.36 -17.55 13.31
C GLN A 531 -1.78 -18.95 13.54
N MET A 532 -1.41 -19.23 14.78
CA MET A 532 -0.88 -20.53 15.20
C MET A 532 -1.08 -20.74 16.69
N ASN A 533 -1.21 -22.00 17.09
CA ASN A 533 -1.33 -22.40 18.49
C ASN A 533 -0.17 -23.30 18.93
N GLY A 534 0.11 -23.30 20.23
CA GLY A 534 1.11 -24.17 20.82
C GLY A 534 1.18 -24.02 22.33
N GLU A 535 2.00 -24.85 22.97
CA GLU A 535 2.29 -24.76 24.40
C GLU A 535 3.06 -23.47 24.70
N LEU A 536 2.61 -22.71 25.70
CA LEU A 536 3.23 -21.46 26.13
C LEU A 536 4.49 -21.71 26.97
N ILE A 537 5.58 -21.03 26.65
CA ILE A 537 6.81 -21.06 27.45
C ILE A 537 7.37 -19.64 27.65
N TYR A 538 7.78 -19.33 28.87
CA TYR A 538 8.58 -18.14 29.16
C TYR A 538 10.07 -18.48 29.05
N CYS A 539 10.78 -17.79 28.18
CA CYS A 539 12.23 -17.98 28.04
C CYS A 539 12.98 -16.77 28.57
N SER A 540 13.92 -17.01 29.48
CA SER A 540 14.89 -16.00 29.93
C SER A 540 16.07 -15.86 28.97
N ASN A 541 16.34 -16.89 28.16
CA ASN A 541 17.44 -16.93 27.19
C ASN A 541 17.06 -17.81 25.99
N LEU A 542 17.44 -17.39 24.78
CA LEU A 542 17.20 -18.11 23.52
C LEU A 542 18.42 -18.92 23.02
N ASN A 543 19.42 -19.18 23.88
CA ASN A 543 20.60 -19.95 23.50
C ASN A 543 20.30 -21.43 23.22
N ASP A 544 19.45 -22.06 24.03
CA ASP A 544 19.00 -23.43 23.78
C ASP A 544 17.65 -23.41 23.04
N ILE A 545 17.73 -23.67 21.75
CA ILE A 545 16.60 -23.57 20.84
C ILE A 545 15.79 -24.87 20.82
N THR A 546 16.39 -25.98 21.27
CA THR A 546 15.70 -27.28 21.27
C THR A 546 14.54 -27.29 22.25
N ALA A 547 14.67 -26.56 23.36
CA ALA A 547 13.63 -26.42 24.38
C ALA A 547 12.37 -25.67 23.89
N VAL A 548 12.47 -24.89 22.81
CA VAL A 548 11.38 -24.03 22.32
C VAL A 548 10.73 -24.51 21.01
N MET A 549 11.19 -25.64 20.46
CA MET A 549 10.61 -26.19 19.23
C MET A 549 9.12 -26.47 19.41
N LYS A 550 8.30 -26.07 18.43
CA LYS A 550 6.84 -26.23 18.45
C LYS A 550 6.12 -25.56 19.65
N LYS A 551 6.75 -24.58 20.30
CA LYS A 551 6.17 -23.82 21.40
C LYS A 551 5.85 -22.38 21.00
N VAL A 552 4.94 -21.76 21.75
CA VAL A 552 4.71 -20.31 21.74
C VAL A 552 5.65 -19.70 22.78
N VAL A 553 6.63 -18.94 22.30
CA VAL A 553 7.74 -18.42 23.11
C VAL A 553 7.45 -16.98 23.51
N VAL A 554 7.48 -16.70 24.81
CA VAL A 554 7.51 -15.34 25.35
C VAL A 554 8.94 -15.03 25.77
N TYR A 555 9.53 -13.98 25.20
CA TYR A 555 10.92 -13.62 25.45
C TYR A 555 11.06 -12.14 25.82
N ASN A 556 11.63 -11.88 26.99
CA ASN A 556 11.85 -10.52 27.51
C ASN A 556 13.32 -10.11 27.30
N GLY A 557 13.71 -9.92 26.03
CA GLY A 557 15.06 -9.50 25.68
C GLY A 557 15.14 -8.95 24.27
N LYS A 558 16.32 -8.45 23.90
CA LYS A 558 16.57 -7.89 22.56
C LYS A 558 16.55 -9.01 21.51
N VAL A 559 15.84 -8.77 20.42
CA VAL A 559 15.74 -9.68 19.28
C VAL A 559 16.20 -8.97 18.02
N ASP A 560 17.04 -9.65 17.24
CA ASP A 560 17.51 -9.20 15.93
C ASP A 560 17.06 -10.18 14.83
N SER A 561 17.32 -9.83 13.58
CA SER A 561 16.95 -10.64 12.42
C SER A 561 17.62 -12.02 12.43
N LYS A 562 18.80 -12.15 13.05
CA LYS A 562 19.54 -13.41 13.18
C LYS A 562 18.84 -14.36 14.15
N ILE A 563 18.41 -13.86 15.31
CA ILE A 563 17.63 -14.62 16.29
C ILE A 563 16.32 -15.07 15.66
N LEU A 564 15.60 -14.19 14.94
CA LEU A 564 14.35 -14.54 14.26
C LEU A 564 14.55 -15.66 13.23
N LYS A 565 15.56 -15.54 12.34
CA LYS A 565 15.91 -16.60 11.37
C LYS A 565 16.30 -17.92 12.04
N ARG A 566 16.90 -17.86 13.23
CA ARG A 566 17.30 -19.04 14.01
C ARG A 566 16.09 -19.76 14.61
N LEU A 567 15.13 -18.99 15.15
CA LEU A 567 13.85 -19.50 15.65
C LEU A 567 12.97 -20.05 14.54
N GLU A 568 13.00 -19.42 13.37
CA GLU A 568 12.29 -19.90 12.18
C GLU A 568 12.77 -21.30 11.77
N LYS A 569 14.10 -21.50 11.71
CA LYS A 569 14.71 -22.81 11.44
C LYS A 569 14.39 -23.87 12.48
N ALA A 570 14.13 -23.46 13.72
CA ALA A 570 13.75 -24.37 14.79
C ALA A 570 12.29 -24.82 14.73
N GLY A 571 11.44 -24.12 13.98
CA GLY A 571 10.01 -24.42 13.91
C GLY A 571 9.28 -24.14 15.21
N ILE A 572 9.54 -22.99 15.85
CA ILE A 572 8.67 -22.49 16.93
C ILE A 572 7.26 -22.24 16.40
N HIS A 573 6.24 -22.29 17.25
CA HIS A 573 4.85 -22.01 16.88
C HIS A 573 4.44 -20.55 17.05
N GLY A 574 5.26 -19.72 17.71
CA GLY A 574 4.99 -18.29 17.84
C GLY A 574 6.00 -17.59 18.72
N LEU A 575 6.16 -16.28 18.54
CA LEU A 575 7.04 -15.45 19.33
C LEU A 575 6.30 -14.20 19.82
N VAL A 576 6.35 -13.95 21.12
CA VAL A 576 5.85 -12.74 21.76
C VAL A 576 7.01 -12.02 22.42
N ILE A 577 7.23 -10.76 22.04
CA ILE A 577 8.32 -9.91 22.53
C ILE A 577 7.79 -8.51 22.87
N PRO A 578 8.46 -7.75 23.74
CA PRO A 578 8.02 -6.39 24.04
C PRO A 578 8.17 -5.52 22.80
N THR A 579 9.37 -5.48 22.21
CA THR A 579 9.70 -4.64 21.07
C THR A 579 10.74 -5.31 20.16
N ILE A 580 10.89 -4.74 18.97
CA ILE A 580 12.01 -4.97 18.06
C ILE A 580 12.30 -3.65 17.35
N SER A 581 13.51 -3.41 16.85
CA SER A 581 13.68 -2.29 15.92
C SER A 581 13.01 -2.61 14.59
N ASN A 582 12.44 -1.59 13.95
CA ASN A 582 11.77 -1.71 12.68
C ASN A 582 12.73 -2.24 11.59
N ARG A 583 14.00 -1.82 11.61
CA ARG A 583 15.02 -2.32 10.66
C ARG A 583 15.19 -3.83 10.72
N GLU A 584 15.32 -4.40 11.92
CA GLU A 584 15.51 -5.85 12.11
C GLU A 584 14.27 -6.62 11.68
N LEU A 585 13.08 -6.07 11.93
CA LEU A 585 11.82 -6.65 11.45
C LEU A 585 11.75 -6.65 9.92
N VAL A 586 12.09 -5.54 9.27
CA VAL A 586 12.11 -5.42 7.81
C VAL A 586 13.14 -6.37 7.21
N GLU A 587 14.31 -6.54 7.84
CA GLU A 587 15.29 -7.53 7.39
C GLU A 587 14.76 -8.97 7.50
N PHE A 588 13.97 -9.27 8.53
CA PHE A 588 13.37 -10.60 8.70
C PHE A 588 12.22 -10.84 7.70
N ILE A 589 11.28 -9.90 7.55
CA ILE A 589 10.12 -10.03 6.67
C ILE A 589 10.50 -9.85 5.20
N SER A 590 11.60 -9.13 4.92
CA SER A 590 12.04 -8.69 3.60
C SER A 590 11.06 -7.73 2.89
N GLU A 591 10.25 -7.01 3.66
CA GLU A 591 9.30 -6.00 3.17
C GLU A 591 9.12 -4.90 4.21
N GLU A 592 8.98 -3.65 3.75
CA GLU A 592 8.67 -2.50 4.60
C GLU A 592 7.22 -2.57 5.11
N ILE A 593 6.98 -2.07 6.33
CA ILE A 593 5.63 -1.99 6.86
C ILE A 593 4.91 -0.82 6.18
N GLY A 594 4.02 -1.13 5.25
CA GLY A 594 3.23 -0.12 4.54
C GLY A 594 2.06 0.38 5.38
N ILE A 595 0.87 -0.13 5.09
CA ILE A 595 -0.34 0.10 5.89
C ILE A 595 -0.39 -1.06 6.89
N ALA A 596 -0.56 -0.79 8.20
CA ALA A 596 -0.69 -1.85 9.21
C ALA A 596 -2.01 -2.64 9.04
N LEU A 597 -1.98 -3.50 8.02
CA LEU A 597 -2.90 -4.55 7.67
C LEU A 597 -2.04 -5.82 7.55
N THR A 598 -1.80 -6.44 8.69
CA THR A 598 -0.85 -7.55 8.81
C THR A 598 -1.54 -8.90 8.77
N GLY A 599 -0.75 -9.98 8.82
CA GLY A 599 -1.23 -11.36 8.87
C GLY A 599 -1.05 -12.13 7.56
N LYS A 600 -0.46 -11.48 6.55
CA LYS A 600 -0.21 -12.04 5.21
C LYS A 600 1.28 -12.17 4.90
N GLU A 601 2.14 -11.78 5.83
CA GLU A 601 3.58 -11.87 5.71
C GLU A 601 4.01 -13.33 5.56
N LYS A 602 5.05 -13.58 4.76
CA LYS A 602 5.53 -14.93 4.45
C LYS A 602 6.54 -15.46 5.47
N ILE A 603 6.24 -15.28 6.75
CA ILE A 603 7.05 -15.78 7.87
C ILE A 603 6.46 -17.10 8.42
N GLN A 604 7.30 -18.00 8.95
CA GLN A 604 6.83 -19.33 9.36
C GLN A 604 6.08 -19.38 10.71
N PHE A 605 6.22 -18.34 11.54
CA PHE A 605 5.56 -18.27 12.84
C PHE A 605 4.96 -16.88 13.08
N PRO A 606 3.84 -16.77 13.83
CA PRO A 606 3.30 -15.49 14.27
C PRO A 606 4.26 -14.77 15.22
N LEU A 607 4.51 -13.49 14.94
CA LEU A 607 5.27 -12.58 15.79
C LEU A 607 4.33 -11.52 16.35
N ILE A 608 4.25 -11.35 17.67
CA ILE A 608 3.47 -10.30 18.33
C ILE A 608 4.40 -9.39 19.12
N LEU A 609 4.31 -8.08 18.87
CA LEU A 609 4.98 -7.03 19.61
C LEU A 609 3.99 -6.41 20.61
N MET A 610 4.33 -6.45 21.90
CA MET A 610 3.45 -5.92 22.95
C MET A 610 3.53 -4.40 23.06
N LYS A 611 4.68 -3.79 22.73
CA LYS A 611 4.96 -2.35 22.93
C LYS A 611 5.40 -1.62 21.66
N GLY A 612 5.35 -2.26 20.50
CA GLY A 612 5.70 -1.63 19.21
C GLY A 612 7.21 -1.72 18.91
N PHE A 613 7.79 -0.61 18.45
CA PHE A 613 9.17 -0.56 17.96
C PHE A 613 10.13 0.16 18.93
N GLY A 614 11.41 -0.21 18.89
CA GLY A 614 12.46 0.38 19.71
C GLY A 614 12.76 -0.41 20.99
N GLU A 615 12.87 0.26 22.13
CA GLU A 615 13.26 -0.36 23.40
C GLU A 615 12.13 -0.23 24.44
N ALA A 616 11.58 -1.37 24.88
CA ALA A 616 10.73 -1.46 26.06
C ALA A 616 10.82 -2.87 26.68
N SER A 617 10.30 -3.00 27.90
CA SER A 617 10.12 -4.26 28.59
C SER A 617 8.63 -4.60 28.68
N PHE A 618 8.32 -5.86 29.00
CA PHE A 618 6.95 -6.23 29.35
C PHE A 618 6.47 -5.54 30.64
N ASP A 619 5.15 -5.36 30.75
CA ASP A 619 4.51 -4.97 32.01
C ASP A 619 4.59 -6.15 33.01
N ASP A 620 4.69 -5.85 34.31
CA ASP A 620 4.87 -6.85 35.36
C ASP A 620 3.68 -7.84 35.44
N ASP A 621 2.46 -7.34 35.23
CA ASP A 621 1.22 -8.15 35.23
C ASP A 621 1.18 -9.15 34.07
N PHE A 622 1.66 -8.76 32.88
CA PHE A 622 1.82 -9.68 31.76
C PHE A 622 2.86 -10.77 32.04
N LEU A 623 3.99 -10.42 32.64
CA LEU A 623 5.01 -11.39 33.02
C LEU A 623 4.51 -12.39 34.06
N GLU A 624 3.75 -11.92 35.05
CA GLU A 624 3.12 -12.77 36.05
C GLU A 624 2.12 -13.75 35.42
N LEU A 625 1.22 -13.25 34.55
CA LEU A 625 0.27 -14.08 33.82
C LEU A 625 0.95 -15.19 33.00
N VAL A 626 2.00 -14.84 32.24
CA VAL A 626 2.72 -15.78 31.38
C VAL A 626 3.42 -16.85 32.23
N LYS A 627 4.08 -16.47 33.33
CA LYS A 627 4.74 -17.43 34.23
C LYS A 627 3.73 -18.37 34.89
N ASN A 628 2.58 -17.86 35.32
CA ASN A 628 1.50 -18.66 35.90
C ASN A 628 0.79 -19.56 34.88
N SER A 629 1.01 -19.31 33.58
CA SER A 629 0.38 -20.03 32.47
C SER A 629 1.36 -20.87 31.66
N GLU A 630 2.60 -21.05 32.13
CA GLU A 630 3.59 -21.89 31.47
C GLU A 630 3.08 -23.33 31.33
N GLY A 631 3.22 -23.92 30.14
CA GLY A 631 2.69 -25.24 29.80
C GLY A 631 1.22 -25.27 29.37
N LYS A 632 0.47 -24.16 29.48
CA LYS A 632 -0.90 -24.06 28.93
C LYS A 632 -0.91 -23.88 27.42
N SER A 633 -2.06 -24.07 26.79
CA SER A 633 -2.21 -23.83 25.35
C SER A 633 -2.38 -22.33 25.09
N ALA A 634 -1.63 -21.80 24.12
CA ALA A 634 -1.75 -20.42 23.66
C ALA A 634 -2.06 -20.39 22.16
N LEU A 635 -3.06 -19.58 21.78
CA LEU A 635 -3.39 -19.22 20.40
C LEU A 635 -2.94 -17.79 20.13
N LEU A 636 -2.10 -17.61 19.10
CA LEU A 636 -1.68 -16.30 18.63
C LEU A 636 -2.53 -15.88 17.42
N LEU A 637 -3.24 -14.76 17.57
CA LEU A 637 -3.96 -14.08 16.50
C LEU A 637 -3.18 -12.80 16.15
N PRO A 638 -2.24 -12.82 15.19
CA PRO A 638 -1.30 -11.71 14.96
C PRO A 638 -1.89 -10.56 14.12
N ILE A 639 -3.10 -10.72 13.59
CA ILE A 639 -3.69 -9.76 12.64
C ILE A 639 -3.82 -8.39 13.31
N THR A 640 -3.28 -7.37 12.64
CA THR A 640 -3.39 -5.98 13.05
C THR A 640 -4.03 -5.19 11.93
N GLN A 641 -5.07 -4.43 12.28
CA GLN A 641 -5.76 -3.49 11.40
C GLN A 641 -6.07 -2.23 12.20
N ILE A 642 -5.53 -1.09 11.78
CA ILE A 642 -5.63 0.15 12.57
C ILE A 642 -6.64 1.18 12.03
N ARG A 643 -7.26 0.95 10.87
CA ARG A 643 -8.18 1.90 10.21
C ARG A 643 -9.66 1.53 10.41
N ALA A 644 -10.34 1.08 9.35
CA ALA A 644 -11.71 0.57 9.43
C ALA A 644 -11.68 -0.83 10.05
N GLY A 645 -12.62 -1.18 10.94
CA GLY A 645 -12.63 -2.49 11.59
C GLY A 645 -11.37 -2.75 12.42
N VAL A 646 -11.07 -1.85 13.37
CA VAL A 646 -9.84 -1.90 14.16
C VAL A 646 -9.70 -3.27 14.84
N THR A 647 -8.61 -3.96 14.54
CA THR A 647 -8.26 -5.26 15.09
C THR A 647 -6.86 -5.18 15.65
N ARG A 648 -6.70 -5.58 16.91
CA ARG A 648 -5.39 -5.71 17.56
C ARG A 648 -5.00 -7.18 17.63
N PRO A 649 -3.70 -7.49 17.55
CA PRO A 649 -3.25 -8.85 17.73
C PRO A 649 -3.63 -9.32 19.13
N THR A 650 -4.07 -10.57 19.25
CA THR A 650 -4.56 -11.13 20.51
C THR A 650 -3.82 -12.41 20.82
N ILE A 651 -3.40 -12.56 22.07
CA ILE A 651 -2.89 -13.79 22.65
C ILE A 651 -4.02 -14.37 23.50
N ILE A 652 -4.45 -15.59 23.22
CA ILE A 652 -5.47 -16.31 23.98
C ILE A 652 -4.77 -17.46 24.70
N ILE A 653 -4.91 -17.54 26.02
CA ILE A 653 -4.31 -18.58 26.85
C ILE A 653 -5.45 -19.38 27.49
N THR A 654 -5.49 -20.70 27.25
CA THR A 654 -6.53 -21.62 27.73
C THR A 654 -5.94 -22.79 28.49
#